data_AF-A0A8D8B2R6-F1
#
_entry.id   AF-A0A8D8B2R6-F1
#
_cell.length_a   1.000
_cell.length_b   1.000
_cell.length_c   1.000
_cell.angle_alpha   90.00
_cell.angle_beta   90.00
_cell.angle_gamma   90.00
#
_symmetry.space_group_name_H-M   'P 1'
#
loop_
_entity.id
_entity.type
_entity.pdbx_description
1 polymer ?
#
loop_
_entity_poly.entity_id
_entity_poly.type
_entity_poly.pdbx_seq_one_letter_code
_entity_poly.pdbx_strand_id
1 'polypeptide(L)'
;MNNSKSLFKLDPQQEAADLYTIELFAKMSKQPSTSKVKPGAPKKRKIVEKVAKVKKPRKPSAAKVTKKTKVAKKLTNLKQAKQLSNSKSSQYIKRRQVGKSGENLPYSGKFVHGGVQWKLHGEGCLLTSGNKFVAQVSIKQSNELDRTNSFQVAKQVLLKNLKVVRVLLDEFLMEEESGRKVFDKQFKTMFANTIDDLQSAEDLYQLDGILKCGKLDCQKVGAEVKTNLFMSEQTKQIIADFIEMESRHTARSRMINMDKVVFGNSEPGSFIDILKQSVQFGIRIYKDKALGTAPDFMRNNLGKIDDCHVLFVKLQDLKLFSNLSGILRNTQIMNSMTQRYFKMIKSLQPNQLIVALPSTNHILHYLCKSLSDIAKEIVSKTSCTDIAQYTDNGWHQITVIPWSSAPSMLEKSFEHQIKMLLKLMNHFDVGRSTSMLRFPYAFKSFGDIESNLEFSHVIEKANKVFGRTSIVPKFPDELRVWICLLDDTIAEFFANNHYILKLCSALLKLFLLGQQLTVDSLESFRVITHNTIRLLAQAGPFMNPQKDQDSTILMKQIDFMNRTLRGGKMTVVDYRDVIEVFAHYWKQRNESIDSLLAKLPGNYFQRDVEEIKSLLLQCIAEALDKKVELAELKTFCLAFESLLSELHKLPLDWFVRLPSIKYNHIFTERQALTAVENRCFRVKDPDKFKTLYEVLIDEAQLPPHYTLVAVKSQLNYINNMMVQKHWSSGRELTESDQLKATMGLMKLIKFSVSHLNQQPEFTSFDRFLEKCTEPFASVSCESTSLADLEVTVRVSRIINSQAMSENYP
;
A
#
# COMPACT_ATOMS: atom_id res chain seq x y z
N MET A 1 -24.51 34.71 58.18
CA MET A 1 -25.19 36.03 58.27
C MET A 1 -24.54 36.96 57.26
N ASN A 2 -25.36 37.60 56.40
CA ASN A 2 -25.07 38.64 55.39
C ASN A 2 -24.05 38.27 54.29
N ASN A 3 -24.38 38.02 53.01
CA ASN A 3 -25.39 38.52 52.07
C ASN A 3 -25.22 40.00 51.65
N SER A 4 -24.58 40.21 50.49
CA SER A 4 -24.82 41.28 49.50
C SER A 4 -24.08 40.87 48.21
N LYS A 5 -24.69 40.30 47.15
CA LYS A 5 -25.70 40.82 46.20
C LYS A 5 -25.41 42.24 45.70
N SER A 6 -24.94 42.33 44.45
CA SER A 6 -25.49 43.14 43.34
C SER A 6 -24.39 43.33 42.27
N LEU A 7 -24.62 43.49 40.97
CA LEU A 7 -25.64 43.09 39.98
C LEU A 7 -25.19 43.76 38.66
N PHE A 8 -25.56 43.15 37.52
CA PHE A 8 -25.57 43.72 36.14
C PHE A 8 -24.21 43.82 35.40
N LYS A 9 -24.11 43.60 34.07
CA LYS A 9 -25.09 43.33 33.00
C LYS A 9 -24.36 42.75 31.77
N LEU A 10 -25.03 41.79 31.12
CA LEU A 10 -25.07 41.37 29.71
C LEU A 10 -24.02 41.89 28.70
N ASP A 11 -23.56 40.97 27.85
CA ASP A 11 -23.63 41.20 26.40
C ASP A 11 -24.07 39.91 25.65
N PRO A 12 -25.10 39.95 24.77
CA PRO A 12 -25.64 38.78 24.08
C PRO A 12 -25.13 38.69 22.63
N GLN A 13 -24.16 37.82 22.36
CA GLN A 13 -23.76 37.43 20.99
C GLN A 13 -23.30 35.98 20.89
N GLN A 14 -24.08 35.02 21.41
CA GLN A 14 -23.76 33.60 21.24
C GLN A 14 -24.97 32.66 21.20
N GLU A 15 -26.08 33.12 20.61
CA GLU A 15 -27.22 32.26 20.26
C GLU A 15 -27.64 32.52 18.81
N ALA A 16 -26.80 32.10 17.87
CA ALA A 16 -27.14 32.03 16.45
C ALA A 16 -26.26 30.98 15.74
N ALA A 17 -26.30 29.73 16.20
CA ALA A 17 -25.75 28.59 15.44
C ALA A 17 -26.38 27.22 15.78
N ASP A 18 -27.12 27.08 16.88
CA ASP A 18 -27.59 25.76 17.36
C ASP A 18 -29.10 25.49 17.17
N LEU A 19 -29.79 26.21 16.29
CA LEU A 19 -31.26 26.10 16.15
C LEU A 19 -31.78 25.62 14.78
N TYR A 20 -30.95 25.03 13.92
CA TYR A 20 -31.41 24.55 12.59
C TYR A 20 -31.22 23.06 12.28
N THR A 21 -31.09 22.17 13.29
CA THR A 21 -30.93 20.72 13.03
C THR A 21 -31.89 19.82 13.83
N ILE A 22 -32.95 20.35 14.44
CA ILE A 22 -33.87 19.55 15.28
C ILE A 22 -35.28 19.36 14.69
N GLU A 23 -35.65 20.00 13.58
CA GLU A 23 -37.03 19.86 13.03
C GLU A 23 -37.20 18.93 11.82
N LEU A 24 -36.18 18.20 11.37
CA LEU A 24 -36.29 17.32 10.19
C LEU A 24 -36.25 15.81 10.47
N PHE A 25 -36.17 15.37 11.73
CA PHE A 25 -36.15 13.94 12.09
C PHE A 25 -37.37 13.41 12.87
N ALA A 26 -38.43 14.21 13.01
CA ALA A 26 -39.63 13.83 13.78
C ALA A 26 -40.80 13.26 12.94
N LYS A 27 -40.60 12.84 11.69
CA LYS A 27 -41.72 12.37 10.82
C LYS A 27 -41.61 10.99 10.17
N MET A 28 -40.65 10.14 10.52
CA MET A 28 -40.60 8.76 9.99
C MET A 28 -40.33 7.70 11.05
N SER A 29 -41.26 7.53 11.98
CA SER A 29 -41.39 6.28 12.76
C SER A 29 -42.77 6.18 13.41
N LYS A 30 -43.74 5.61 12.69
CA LYS A 30 -44.90 4.94 13.28
C LYS A 30 -45.16 3.63 12.52
N GLN A 31 -44.71 2.52 13.11
CA GLN A 31 -45.42 1.25 12.97
C GLN A 31 -46.75 1.34 13.75
N PRO A 32 -47.71 0.44 13.47
CA PRO A 32 -47.81 -0.69 14.39
C PRO A 32 -48.02 -2.05 13.72
N SER A 33 -47.53 -3.04 14.44
CA SER A 33 -47.58 -4.47 14.26
C SER A 33 -48.95 -5.12 14.53
N THR A 34 -48.98 -6.43 14.28
CA THR A 34 -49.93 -7.50 14.72
C THR A 34 -50.97 -7.88 13.64
N SER A 35 -51.29 -9.14 13.34
CA SER A 35 -51.06 -10.42 14.04
C SER A 35 -51.16 -11.63 13.07
N LYS A 36 -50.72 -12.77 13.60
CA LYS A 36 -50.59 -14.14 13.09
C LYS A 36 -51.86 -14.74 12.45
N VAL A 37 -51.70 -15.74 11.56
CA VAL A 37 -52.18 -17.16 11.70
C VAL A 37 -51.74 -18.00 10.47
N LYS A 38 -51.35 -19.26 10.73
CA LYS A 38 -50.85 -20.31 9.80
C LYS A 38 -52.01 -21.01 9.00
N PRO A 39 -51.83 -22.21 8.42
CA PRO A 39 -51.27 -22.54 7.09
C PRO A 39 -52.29 -23.30 6.20
N GLY A 40 -52.03 -23.47 4.90
CA GLY A 40 -52.91 -24.26 4.03
C GLY A 40 -52.28 -24.76 2.74
N ALA A 41 -52.30 -26.08 2.56
CA ALA A 41 -51.78 -26.86 1.44
C ALA A 41 -52.65 -26.74 0.15
N PRO A 42 -52.25 -27.35 -0.99
CA PRO A 42 -52.60 -26.90 -2.35
C PRO A 42 -53.89 -27.51 -2.91
N LYS A 43 -54.49 -26.85 -3.92
CA LYS A 43 -55.63 -27.38 -4.69
C LYS A 43 -55.48 -27.30 -6.22
N LYS A 44 -56.02 -28.37 -6.79
CA LYS A 44 -56.14 -28.86 -8.18
C LYS A 44 -56.94 -27.95 -9.13
N ARG A 45 -56.58 -28.08 -10.42
CA ARG A 45 -57.39 -28.24 -11.68
C ARG A 45 -58.77 -27.56 -11.80
N LYS A 46 -59.00 -26.95 -12.98
CA LYS A 46 -60.20 -27.05 -13.89
C LYS A 46 -59.73 -26.60 -15.29
N ILE A 47 -59.84 -27.37 -16.38
CA ILE A 47 -61.00 -27.87 -17.15
C ILE A 47 -61.83 -26.72 -17.77
N VAL A 48 -61.87 -26.71 -19.10
CA VAL A 48 -62.98 -26.17 -19.92
C VAL A 48 -63.39 -27.24 -20.93
N GLU A 49 -64.68 -27.55 -20.92
CA GLU A 49 -65.40 -28.50 -21.77
C GLU A 49 -65.63 -28.01 -23.20
N LYS A 50 -65.86 -28.94 -24.14
CA LYS A 50 -66.83 -28.76 -25.23
C LYS A 50 -67.49 -30.10 -25.64
N VAL A 51 -68.67 -30.29 -25.06
CA VAL A 51 -69.95 -30.87 -25.52
C VAL A 51 -69.99 -31.73 -26.79
N ALA A 52 -70.63 -32.90 -26.64
CA ALA A 52 -71.18 -33.75 -27.70
C ALA A 52 -72.73 -33.69 -27.73
N LYS A 53 -73.35 -33.78 -28.92
CA LYS A 53 -74.72 -34.28 -29.22
C LYS A 53 -74.69 -34.83 -30.67
N VAL A 54 -74.86 -36.12 -31.02
CA VAL A 54 -75.95 -37.12 -30.87
C VAL A 54 -76.87 -37.22 -32.11
N LYS A 55 -76.76 -38.36 -32.83
CA LYS A 55 -77.77 -39.27 -33.49
C LYS A 55 -78.78 -38.66 -34.51
N LYS A 56 -79.27 -39.31 -35.59
CA LYS A 56 -79.36 -40.66 -36.24
C LYS A 56 -80.30 -40.48 -37.49
N PRO A 57 -80.86 -41.49 -38.24
CA PRO A 57 -80.52 -42.92 -38.52
C PRO A 57 -80.77 -43.43 -40.00
N ARG A 58 -80.36 -44.72 -40.26
CA ARG A 58 -81.03 -45.83 -41.05
C ARG A 58 -81.27 -45.65 -42.58
N LYS A 59 -81.19 -46.63 -43.50
CA LYS A 59 -80.98 -48.12 -43.56
C LYS A 59 -80.76 -48.54 -45.08
N PRO A 60 -80.83 -49.80 -45.57
CA PRO A 60 -79.72 -50.46 -46.30
C PRO A 60 -80.04 -51.06 -47.71
N SER A 61 -79.03 -51.56 -48.42
CA SER A 61 -79.12 -52.68 -49.40
C SER A 61 -77.70 -53.21 -49.67
N ALA A 62 -77.38 -54.46 -49.31
CA ALA A 62 -77.52 -55.72 -50.04
C ALA A 62 -76.43 -56.00 -51.12
N ALA A 63 -75.61 -57.01 -50.80
CA ALA A 63 -74.94 -57.98 -51.68
C ALA A 63 -73.95 -57.53 -52.77
N LYS A 64 -72.68 -57.94 -52.63
CA LYS A 64 -72.15 -59.13 -53.33
C LYS A 64 -70.71 -59.43 -52.91
N VAL A 65 -70.54 -60.65 -52.40
CA VAL A 65 -69.26 -61.34 -52.27
C VAL A 65 -68.66 -61.54 -53.67
N THR A 66 -67.45 -61.05 -53.89
CA THR A 66 -66.52 -61.63 -54.86
C THR A 66 -65.12 -61.64 -54.25
N LYS A 67 -64.68 -62.83 -53.83
CA LYS A 67 -63.26 -63.13 -53.61
C LYS A 67 -62.54 -62.91 -54.93
N LYS A 68 -61.80 -61.80 -55.07
CA LYS A 68 -60.72 -61.72 -56.05
C LYS A 68 -59.44 -62.23 -55.41
N THR A 69 -59.06 -63.42 -55.83
CA THR A 69 -57.74 -64.03 -55.64
C THR A 69 -56.67 -62.99 -55.95
N LYS A 70 -55.86 -62.62 -54.95
CA LYS A 70 -54.64 -61.83 -55.15
C LYS A 70 -53.72 -62.66 -56.04
N VAL A 71 -53.67 -62.34 -57.33
CA VAL A 71 -52.55 -62.73 -58.18
C VAL A 71 -51.31 -62.13 -57.53
N ALA A 72 -50.43 -62.99 -57.02
CA ALA A 72 -49.11 -62.58 -56.57
C ALA A 72 -48.38 -61.93 -57.76
N LYS A 73 -48.34 -60.59 -57.81
CA LYS A 73 -47.44 -59.88 -58.70
C LYS A 73 -46.04 -60.42 -58.41
N LYS A 74 -45.43 -61.07 -59.40
CA LYS A 74 -44.00 -61.43 -59.40
C LYS A 74 -43.24 -60.19 -58.95
N LEU A 75 -42.69 -60.21 -57.74
CA LEU A 75 -41.88 -59.12 -57.21
C LEU A 75 -40.65 -59.00 -58.10
N THR A 76 -40.65 -58.00 -58.97
CA THR A 76 -39.55 -57.71 -59.89
C THR A 76 -38.33 -57.31 -59.06
N ASN A 77 -37.20 -57.99 -59.31
CA ASN A 77 -35.94 -57.68 -58.63
C ASN A 77 -35.35 -56.35 -59.12
N LEU A 78 -34.38 -55.79 -58.39
CA LEU A 78 -33.77 -54.49 -58.70
C LEU A 78 -33.23 -54.42 -60.14
N LYS A 79 -32.69 -55.52 -60.67
CA LYS A 79 -32.21 -55.64 -62.05
C LYS A 79 -33.30 -55.43 -63.09
N GLN A 80 -34.51 -55.94 -62.85
CA GLN A 80 -35.67 -55.82 -63.75
C GLN A 80 -36.48 -54.54 -63.51
N ALA A 81 -36.68 -54.17 -62.24
CA ALA A 81 -37.50 -53.01 -61.85
C ALA A 81 -36.78 -51.67 -62.04
N LYS A 82 -35.45 -51.67 -62.22
CA LYS A 82 -34.53 -50.50 -62.22
C LYS A 82 -34.52 -49.70 -60.92
N GLN A 83 -35.56 -49.80 -60.09
CA GLN A 83 -35.70 -49.14 -58.80
C GLN A 83 -36.50 -50.03 -57.82
N LEU A 84 -36.04 -50.12 -56.59
CA LEU A 84 -36.81 -50.62 -55.45
C LEU A 84 -37.15 -49.47 -54.51
N SER A 85 -38.37 -49.42 -53.98
CA SER A 85 -38.80 -48.41 -53.01
C SER A 85 -39.49 -49.02 -51.80
N ASN A 86 -39.53 -48.29 -50.69
CA ASN A 86 -40.33 -48.67 -49.53
C ASN A 86 -41.85 -48.48 -49.81
N SER A 87 -42.70 -48.96 -48.90
CA SER A 87 -44.17 -48.91 -49.03
C SER A 87 -44.76 -47.50 -49.13
N LYS A 88 -44.02 -46.48 -48.70
CA LYS A 88 -44.40 -45.05 -48.77
C LYS A 88 -43.72 -44.29 -49.91
N SER A 89 -42.94 -44.97 -50.75
CA SER A 89 -42.09 -44.40 -51.81
C SER A 89 -41.13 -43.28 -51.38
N SER A 90 -40.93 -43.09 -50.07
CA SER A 90 -40.07 -42.05 -49.48
C SER A 90 -38.59 -42.44 -49.47
N GLN A 91 -38.29 -43.73 -49.65
CA GLN A 91 -36.95 -44.28 -49.76
C GLN A 91 -36.86 -45.19 -50.98
N TYR A 92 -35.73 -45.16 -51.69
CA TYR A 92 -35.51 -45.95 -52.90
C TYR A 92 -34.03 -46.27 -53.13
N ILE A 93 -33.78 -47.35 -53.88
CA ILE A 93 -32.47 -47.69 -54.47
C ILE A 93 -32.70 -47.91 -55.96
N LYS A 94 -31.92 -47.24 -56.79
CA LYS A 94 -31.95 -47.27 -58.25
C LYS A 94 -30.68 -47.92 -58.76
N ARG A 95 -30.83 -48.82 -59.74
CA ARG A 95 -29.71 -49.37 -60.51
C ARG A 95 -29.45 -48.47 -61.70
N ARG A 96 -28.18 -48.09 -61.90
CA ARG A 96 -27.74 -47.29 -63.05
C ARG A 96 -27.08 -48.17 -64.09
N GLN A 97 -27.13 -47.74 -65.36
CA GLN A 97 -26.30 -48.33 -66.39
C GLN A 97 -24.89 -47.75 -66.24
N VAL A 98 -23.90 -48.64 -66.06
CA VAL A 98 -22.50 -48.22 -65.94
C VAL A 98 -22.04 -47.75 -67.33
N GLY A 99 -21.74 -46.45 -67.45
CA GLY A 99 -21.14 -45.89 -68.67
C GLY A 99 -19.67 -46.33 -68.82
N LYS A 100 -19.14 -46.30 -70.05
CA LYS A 100 -17.80 -46.80 -70.41
C LYS A 100 -16.62 -46.12 -69.69
N SER A 101 -16.80 -45.00 -68.97
CA SER A 101 -15.70 -44.28 -68.29
C SER A 101 -15.42 -44.72 -66.85
N GLY A 102 -16.21 -45.61 -66.23
CA GLY A 102 -15.92 -46.10 -64.86
C GLY A 102 -16.06 -45.06 -63.73
N GLU A 103 -16.45 -43.82 -64.03
CA GLU A 103 -16.50 -42.69 -63.09
C GLU A 103 -17.78 -42.62 -62.22
N ASN A 104 -18.76 -43.51 -62.45
CA ASN A 104 -20.08 -43.46 -61.82
C ASN A 104 -20.43 -44.74 -61.05
N LEU A 105 -21.16 -44.61 -59.94
CA LEU A 105 -21.59 -45.75 -59.15
C LEU A 105 -22.69 -46.56 -59.88
N PRO A 106 -22.68 -47.90 -59.75
CA PRO A 106 -23.73 -48.76 -60.29
C PRO A 106 -25.09 -48.55 -59.63
N TYR A 107 -25.14 -47.85 -58.50
CA TYR A 107 -26.34 -47.59 -57.72
C TYR A 107 -26.46 -46.12 -57.31
N SER A 108 -27.69 -45.63 -57.26
CA SER A 108 -28.05 -44.37 -56.60
C SER A 108 -29.27 -44.61 -55.71
N GLY A 109 -29.52 -43.77 -54.72
CA GLY A 109 -30.62 -44.05 -53.79
C GLY A 109 -30.84 -42.98 -52.75
N LYS A 110 -31.99 -43.07 -52.09
CA LYS A 110 -32.36 -42.26 -50.94
C LYS A 110 -32.90 -43.21 -49.87
N PHE A 111 -32.26 -43.29 -48.72
CA PHE A 111 -32.66 -44.23 -47.68
C PHE A 111 -32.41 -43.66 -46.29
N VAL A 112 -33.15 -44.15 -45.29
CA VAL A 112 -32.97 -43.75 -43.89
C VAL A 112 -32.22 -44.85 -43.16
N HIS A 113 -31.09 -44.54 -42.55
CA HIS A 113 -30.30 -45.47 -41.73
C HIS A 113 -29.77 -44.72 -40.51
N GLY A 114 -29.83 -45.35 -39.32
CA GLY A 114 -29.49 -44.69 -38.06
C GLY A 114 -30.31 -43.43 -37.79
N GLY A 115 -31.58 -43.36 -38.20
CA GLY A 115 -32.41 -42.15 -38.03
C GLY A 115 -32.07 -40.98 -38.98
N VAL A 116 -31.02 -41.09 -39.80
CA VAL A 116 -30.61 -40.05 -40.77
C VAL A 116 -31.02 -40.44 -42.19
N GLN A 117 -31.46 -39.45 -42.97
CA GLN A 117 -31.73 -39.63 -44.40
C GLN A 117 -30.45 -39.45 -45.23
N TRP A 118 -30.02 -40.53 -45.86
CA TRP A 118 -28.88 -40.62 -46.76
C TRP A 118 -29.33 -40.56 -48.21
N LYS A 119 -28.51 -39.93 -49.06
CA LYS A 119 -28.64 -39.88 -50.51
C LYS A 119 -27.33 -40.37 -51.13
N LEU A 120 -27.40 -41.49 -51.84
CA LEU A 120 -26.32 -42.02 -52.66
C LEU A 120 -26.47 -41.47 -54.08
N HIS A 121 -25.52 -40.65 -54.50
CA HIS A 121 -25.47 -40.04 -55.83
C HIS A 121 -24.63 -40.93 -56.74
N GLY A 122 -25.22 -41.33 -57.87
CA GLY A 122 -24.50 -42.16 -58.83
C GLY A 122 -23.42 -41.37 -59.60
N GLU A 123 -23.65 -40.07 -59.80
CA GLU A 123 -22.69 -39.12 -60.37
C GLU A 123 -21.79 -38.55 -59.27
N GLY A 124 -20.48 -38.48 -59.54
CA GLY A 124 -19.48 -37.99 -58.59
C GLY A 124 -19.15 -38.95 -57.44
N CYS A 125 -19.76 -40.14 -57.43
CA CYS A 125 -19.54 -41.17 -56.41
C CYS A 125 -19.74 -40.66 -54.97
N LEU A 126 -20.83 -39.92 -54.71
CA LEU A 126 -21.05 -39.25 -53.42
C LEU A 126 -22.13 -39.91 -52.58
N LEU A 127 -21.90 -39.93 -51.27
CA LEU A 127 -22.91 -40.18 -50.24
C LEU A 127 -23.13 -38.89 -49.47
N THR A 128 -24.35 -38.35 -49.47
CA THR A 128 -24.70 -37.16 -48.70
C THR A 128 -25.80 -37.43 -47.67
N SER A 129 -25.82 -36.66 -46.60
CA SER A 129 -26.89 -36.71 -45.60
C SER A 129 -27.57 -35.35 -45.42
N GLY A 130 -28.80 -35.35 -44.90
CA GLY A 130 -29.49 -34.11 -44.51
C GLY A 130 -28.76 -33.32 -43.40
N ASN A 131 -27.79 -33.93 -42.74
CA ASN A 131 -26.99 -33.33 -41.67
C ASN A 131 -25.62 -32.83 -42.19
N LYS A 132 -25.61 -32.36 -43.46
CA LYS A 132 -24.48 -31.69 -44.10
C LYS A 132 -23.16 -32.49 -44.08
N PHE A 133 -23.30 -33.78 -44.34
CA PHE A 133 -22.18 -34.70 -44.54
C PHE A 133 -22.08 -35.05 -46.03
N VAL A 134 -20.85 -35.10 -46.56
CA VAL A 134 -20.52 -35.49 -47.92
C VAL A 134 -19.29 -36.40 -47.87
N ALA A 135 -19.40 -37.61 -48.40
CA ALA A 135 -18.28 -38.50 -48.58
C ALA A 135 -18.24 -39.03 -50.01
N GLN A 136 -17.04 -39.20 -50.54
CA GLN A 136 -16.79 -40.01 -51.71
C GLN A 136 -16.83 -41.49 -51.30
N VAL A 137 -17.64 -42.28 -52.01
CA VAL A 137 -17.88 -43.69 -51.71
C VAL A 137 -17.65 -44.53 -52.96
N SER A 138 -17.33 -45.79 -52.77
CA SER A 138 -17.22 -46.79 -53.82
C SER A 138 -18.13 -47.96 -53.51
N ILE A 139 -18.73 -48.52 -54.56
CA ILE A 139 -19.46 -49.77 -54.47
C ILE A 139 -19.32 -50.50 -55.79
N LYS A 140 -18.86 -51.75 -55.73
CA LYS A 140 -18.83 -52.62 -56.90
C LYS A 140 -20.23 -53.12 -57.20
N GLN A 141 -20.54 -53.35 -58.47
CA GLN A 141 -21.84 -53.92 -58.83
C GLN A 141 -21.98 -55.30 -58.16
N SER A 142 -23.10 -55.51 -57.46
CA SER A 142 -23.35 -56.71 -56.66
C SER A 142 -24.51 -57.50 -57.26
N ASN A 143 -24.23 -58.75 -57.64
CA ASN A 143 -25.25 -59.68 -58.11
C ASN A 143 -26.31 -59.96 -57.04
N GLU A 144 -25.93 -59.91 -55.76
CA GLU A 144 -26.82 -60.06 -54.61
C GLU A 144 -27.81 -58.88 -54.53
N LEU A 145 -27.31 -57.65 -54.68
CA LEU A 145 -28.13 -56.44 -54.67
C LEU A 145 -29.07 -56.38 -55.89
N ASP A 146 -28.56 -56.74 -57.07
CA ASP A 146 -29.31 -56.75 -58.34
C ASP A 146 -30.47 -57.77 -58.34
N ARG A 147 -30.31 -58.90 -57.64
CA ARG A 147 -31.33 -59.98 -57.56
C ARG A 147 -32.34 -59.78 -56.43
N THR A 148 -32.12 -58.80 -55.56
CA THR A 148 -33.01 -58.54 -54.44
C THR A 148 -34.35 -57.98 -54.92
N ASN A 149 -35.46 -58.39 -54.27
CA ASN A 149 -36.83 -57.97 -54.61
C ASN A 149 -37.53 -57.17 -53.48
N SER A 150 -36.85 -56.96 -52.36
CA SER A 150 -37.30 -56.18 -51.20
C SER A 150 -36.39 -54.99 -50.95
N PHE A 151 -36.96 -53.79 -50.78
CA PHE A 151 -36.18 -52.59 -50.46
C PHE A 151 -35.35 -52.75 -49.17
N GLN A 152 -35.87 -53.42 -48.13
CA GLN A 152 -35.15 -53.55 -46.86
C GLN A 152 -33.91 -54.45 -47.00
N VAL A 153 -34.05 -55.57 -47.72
CA VAL A 153 -32.92 -56.47 -48.01
C VAL A 153 -31.92 -55.76 -48.93
N ALA A 154 -32.39 -55.01 -49.93
CA ALA A 154 -31.53 -54.27 -50.85
C ALA A 154 -30.74 -53.18 -50.11
N LYS A 155 -31.37 -52.48 -49.16
CA LYS A 155 -30.71 -51.49 -48.30
C LYS A 155 -29.62 -52.14 -47.44
N GLN A 156 -29.86 -53.31 -46.85
CA GLN A 156 -28.85 -54.02 -46.06
C GLN A 156 -27.65 -54.45 -46.92
N VAL A 157 -27.91 -55.06 -48.09
CA VAL A 157 -26.86 -55.50 -49.02
C VAL A 157 -26.09 -54.29 -49.58
N LEU A 158 -26.77 -53.17 -49.86
CA LEU A 158 -26.15 -51.91 -50.27
C LEU A 158 -25.17 -51.41 -49.19
N LEU A 159 -25.64 -51.29 -47.94
CA LEU A 159 -24.82 -50.80 -46.83
C LEU A 159 -23.60 -51.69 -46.57
N LYS A 160 -23.76 -53.01 -46.66
CA LYS A 160 -22.66 -53.98 -46.50
C LYS A 160 -21.56 -53.83 -47.56
N ASN A 161 -21.91 -53.44 -48.78
CA ASN A 161 -20.99 -53.35 -49.92
C ASN A 161 -20.50 -51.93 -50.22
N LEU A 162 -21.06 -50.92 -49.55
CA LEU A 162 -20.66 -49.53 -49.69
C LEU A 162 -19.39 -49.27 -48.87
N LYS A 163 -18.36 -48.73 -49.51
CA LYS A 163 -17.10 -48.34 -48.87
C LYS A 163 -16.88 -46.84 -48.98
N VAL A 164 -16.61 -46.16 -47.88
CA VAL A 164 -16.15 -44.78 -47.93
C VAL A 164 -14.71 -44.75 -48.42
N VAL A 165 -14.45 -43.98 -49.47
CA VAL A 165 -13.12 -43.77 -50.05
C VAL A 165 -12.46 -42.57 -49.39
N ARG A 166 -13.19 -41.46 -49.27
CA ARG A 166 -12.73 -40.22 -48.60
C ARG A 166 -13.94 -39.43 -48.10
N VAL A 167 -13.86 -38.84 -46.91
CA VAL A 167 -14.84 -37.84 -46.46
C VAL A 167 -14.47 -36.48 -47.08
N LEU A 168 -15.42 -35.83 -47.75
CA LEU A 168 -15.20 -34.54 -48.44
C LEU A 168 -15.63 -33.35 -47.59
N LEU A 169 -16.70 -33.50 -46.82
CA LEU A 169 -17.22 -32.48 -45.91
C LEU A 169 -17.95 -33.17 -44.76
N ASP A 170 -17.60 -32.81 -43.53
CA ASP A 170 -18.43 -33.06 -42.36
C ASP A 170 -18.50 -31.77 -41.55
N GLU A 171 -19.55 -30.96 -41.79
CA GLU A 171 -19.70 -29.67 -41.11
C GLU A 171 -19.74 -29.81 -39.58
N PHE A 172 -20.14 -30.98 -39.06
CA PHE A 172 -20.19 -31.20 -37.61
C PHE A 172 -18.83 -31.55 -37.02
N LEU A 173 -17.98 -32.26 -37.77
CA LEU A 173 -16.59 -32.48 -37.37
C LEU A 173 -15.79 -31.17 -37.45
N MET A 174 -16.08 -30.33 -38.44
CA MET A 174 -15.55 -28.96 -38.53
C MET A 174 -16.04 -28.07 -37.39
N GLU A 175 -17.33 -28.15 -37.02
CA GLU A 175 -17.92 -27.45 -35.86
C GLU A 175 -17.30 -27.94 -34.54
N GLU A 176 -17.03 -29.24 -34.40
CA GLU A 176 -16.37 -29.81 -33.23
C GLU A 176 -14.91 -29.36 -33.13
N GLU A 177 -14.13 -29.47 -34.21
CA GLU A 177 -12.72 -29.03 -34.21
C GLU A 177 -12.59 -27.52 -33.97
N SER A 178 -13.49 -26.72 -34.57
CA SER A 178 -13.54 -25.28 -34.33
C SER A 178 -13.99 -24.96 -32.90
N GLY A 179 -15.00 -25.65 -32.37
CA GLY A 179 -15.45 -25.51 -30.99
C GLY A 179 -14.38 -25.88 -29.97
N ARG A 180 -13.62 -26.96 -30.20
CA ARG A 180 -12.44 -27.36 -29.41
C ARG A 180 -11.37 -26.27 -29.41
N LYS A 181 -11.06 -25.71 -30.57
CA LYS A 181 -10.09 -24.60 -30.70
C LYS A 181 -10.58 -23.33 -30.00
N VAL A 182 -11.86 -23.00 -30.10
CA VAL A 182 -12.46 -21.84 -29.42
C VAL A 182 -12.40 -22.01 -27.91
N PHE A 183 -12.76 -23.18 -27.40
CA PHE A 183 -12.69 -23.52 -25.98
C PHE A 183 -11.27 -23.44 -25.42
N ASP A 184 -10.31 -24.11 -26.06
CA ASP A 184 -8.90 -24.07 -25.65
C ASP A 184 -8.38 -22.62 -25.66
N LYS A 185 -8.72 -21.84 -26.68
CA LYS A 185 -8.36 -20.42 -26.76
C LYS A 185 -8.99 -19.60 -25.63
N GLN A 186 -10.28 -19.79 -25.33
CA GLN A 186 -10.97 -19.08 -24.26
C GLN A 186 -10.34 -19.38 -22.90
N PHE A 187 -10.09 -20.65 -22.60
CA PHE A 187 -9.45 -21.06 -21.35
C PHE A 187 -8.01 -20.58 -21.23
N LYS A 188 -7.20 -20.70 -22.28
CA LYS A 188 -5.84 -20.15 -22.30
C LYS A 188 -5.81 -18.64 -22.13
N THR A 189 -6.80 -17.93 -22.68
CA THR A 189 -6.91 -16.47 -22.53
C THR A 189 -7.30 -16.10 -21.10
N MET A 190 -8.28 -16.81 -20.52
CA MET A 190 -8.68 -16.62 -19.11
C MET A 190 -7.49 -16.87 -18.17
N PHE A 191 -6.75 -17.95 -18.39
CA PHE A 191 -5.62 -18.31 -17.52
C PHE A 191 -4.31 -17.57 -17.82
N ALA A 192 -4.26 -16.78 -18.89
CA ALA A 192 -3.03 -16.06 -19.23
C ALA A 192 -2.62 -15.06 -18.15
N ASN A 193 -3.56 -14.45 -17.42
CA ASN A 193 -3.31 -13.38 -16.43
C ASN A 193 -3.70 -13.76 -14.99
N THR A 194 -3.76 -15.05 -14.68
CA THR A 194 -4.18 -15.58 -13.38
C THR A 194 -3.36 -15.08 -12.18
N ILE A 195 -2.11 -14.65 -12.38
CA ILE A 195 -1.29 -14.12 -11.27
C ILE A 195 -1.84 -12.79 -10.71
N ASP A 196 -2.52 -12.01 -11.54
CA ASP A 196 -3.05 -10.68 -11.21
C ASP A 196 -4.55 -10.72 -10.87
N ASP A 197 -5.27 -11.78 -11.27
CA ASP A 197 -6.69 -11.98 -10.98
C ASP A 197 -6.90 -13.12 -9.98
N LEU A 198 -7.35 -12.75 -8.77
CA LEU A 198 -7.62 -13.70 -7.69
C LEU A 198 -8.76 -14.67 -8.02
N GLN A 199 -9.80 -14.23 -8.74
CA GLN A 199 -10.92 -15.10 -9.09
C GLN A 199 -10.50 -16.12 -10.15
N SER A 200 -9.74 -15.71 -11.18
CA SER A 200 -9.16 -16.65 -12.15
C SER A 200 -8.20 -17.67 -11.49
N ALA A 201 -7.50 -17.27 -10.42
CA ALA A 201 -6.62 -18.18 -9.66
C ALA A 201 -7.41 -19.19 -8.83
N GLU A 202 -8.52 -18.74 -8.23
CA GLU A 202 -9.48 -19.61 -7.56
C GLU A 202 -10.06 -20.63 -8.55
N ASP A 203 -10.55 -20.18 -9.71
CA ASP A 203 -11.13 -21.06 -10.73
C ASP A 203 -10.13 -22.13 -11.18
N LEU A 204 -8.87 -21.76 -11.41
CA LEU A 204 -7.79 -22.68 -11.78
C LEU A 204 -7.48 -23.69 -10.67
N TYR A 205 -7.46 -23.25 -9.41
CA TYR A 205 -7.24 -24.11 -8.23
C TYR A 205 -8.38 -25.14 -8.06
N GLN A 206 -9.63 -24.69 -8.17
CA GLN A 206 -10.81 -25.55 -8.09
C GLN A 206 -10.83 -26.58 -9.22
N LEU A 207 -10.49 -26.18 -10.46
CA LEU A 207 -10.43 -27.09 -11.60
C LEU A 207 -9.33 -28.15 -11.48
N ASP A 208 -8.13 -27.75 -11.04
CA ASP A 208 -7.05 -28.71 -10.78
C ASP A 208 -7.45 -29.74 -9.71
N GLY A 209 -8.12 -29.29 -8.64
CA GLY A 209 -8.67 -30.16 -7.60
C GLY A 209 -9.70 -31.16 -8.16
N ILE A 210 -10.68 -30.68 -8.94
CA ILE A 210 -11.69 -31.54 -9.57
C ILE A 210 -11.02 -32.56 -10.49
N LEU A 211 -10.09 -32.17 -11.35
CA LEU A 211 -9.46 -33.06 -12.33
C LEU A 211 -8.56 -34.14 -11.72
N LYS A 212 -8.10 -33.95 -10.47
CA LYS A 212 -7.32 -34.93 -9.71
C LYS A 212 -8.20 -36.00 -9.04
N CYS A 213 -9.52 -35.80 -8.95
CA CYS A 213 -10.46 -36.75 -8.34
C CYS A 213 -10.82 -37.93 -9.26
N GLY A 214 -9.90 -38.89 -9.45
CA GLY A 214 -10.20 -40.22 -10.00
C GLY A 214 -10.60 -40.27 -11.49
N LYS A 215 -11.23 -41.38 -11.92
CA LYS A 215 -11.70 -41.57 -13.32
C LYS A 215 -12.99 -40.78 -13.56
N LEU A 216 -12.83 -39.52 -13.95
CA LEU A 216 -13.92 -38.62 -14.31
C LEU A 216 -14.25 -38.72 -15.80
N ASP A 217 -15.54 -38.78 -16.09
CA ASP A 217 -16.09 -38.53 -17.43
C ASP A 217 -16.62 -37.09 -17.51
N CYS A 218 -16.97 -36.66 -18.71
CA CYS A 218 -17.37 -35.28 -18.99
C CYS A 218 -18.61 -34.85 -18.18
N GLN A 219 -19.53 -35.78 -17.87
CA GLN A 219 -20.73 -35.48 -17.09
C GLN A 219 -20.41 -35.29 -15.61
N LYS A 220 -19.49 -36.08 -15.05
CA LYS A 220 -19.03 -35.92 -13.67
C LYS A 220 -18.31 -34.59 -13.46
N VAL A 221 -17.41 -34.21 -14.39
CA VAL A 221 -16.75 -32.89 -14.33
C VAL A 221 -17.78 -31.77 -14.38
N GLY A 222 -18.76 -31.84 -15.29
CA GLY A 222 -19.83 -30.85 -15.37
C GLY A 222 -20.67 -30.74 -14.11
N ALA A 223 -20.97 -31.87 -13.45
CA ALA A 223 -21.70 -31.89 -12.20
C ALA A 223 -20.92 -31.20 -11.07
N GLU A 224 -19.65 -31.58 -10.88
CA GLU A 224 -18.77 -31.00 -9.85
C GLU A 224 -18.57 -29.49 -10.04
N VAL A 225 -18.32 -29.05 -11.28
CA VAL A 225 -18.18 -27.62 -11.64
C VAL A 225 -19.45 -26.85 -11.33
N LYS A 226 -20.62 -27.39 -11.69
CA LYS A 226 -21.91 -26.75 -11.44
C LYS A 226 -22.22 -26.60 -9.95
N THR A 227 -21.81 -27.57 -9.13
CA THR A 227 -22.03 -27.54 -7.68
C THR A 227 -20.93 -26.80 -6.91
N ASN A 228 -19.83 -26.41 -7.57
CA ASN A 228 -18.73 -25.70 -6.92
C ASN A 228 -19.17 -24.28 -6.53
N LEU A 229 -19.06 -23.96 -5.24
CA LEU A 229 -19.50 -22.69 -4.67
C LEU A 229 -18.50 -21.54 -4.89
N PHE A 230 -17.23 -21.87 -5.17
CA PHE A 230 -16.11 -20.92 -5.19
C PHE A 230 -15.72 -20.49 -6.61
N MET A 231 -16.10 -21.27 -7.61
CA MET A 231 -15.83 -21.01 -9.02
C MET A 231 -16.75 -19.93 -9.59
N SER A 232 -16.21 -19.09 -10.48
CA SER A 232 -16.97 -18.03 -11.15
C SER A 232 -18.03 -18.59 -12.11
N GLU A 233 -19.14 -17.84 -12.27
CA GLU A 233 -20.21 -18.20 -13.22
C GLU A 233 -19.71 -18.19 -14.67
N GLN A 234 -18.73 -17.35 -15.01
CA GLN A 234 -18.12 -17.33 -16.34
C GLN A 234 -17.43 -18.66 -16.65
N THR A 235 -16.61 -19.17 -15.73
CA THR A 235 -15.92 -20.45 -15.91
C THR A 235 -16.90 -21.62 -15.96
N LYS A 236 -17.92 -21.60 -15.10
CA LYS A 236 -19.01 -22.59 -15.14
C LYS A 236 -19.73 -22.61 -16.49
N GLN A 237 -20.04 -21.43 -17.04
CA GLN A 237 -20.72 -21.31 -18.32
C GLN A 237 -19.88 -21.86 -19.48
N ILE A 238 -18.59 -21.52 -19.55
CA ILE A 238 -17.70 -22.01 -20.62
C ILE A 238 -17.60 -23.54 -20.59
N ILE A 239 -17.51 -24.14 -19.39
CA ILE A 239 -17.49 -25.60 -19.24
C ILE A 239 -18.84 -26.22 -19.62
N ALA A 240 -19.96 -25.60 -19.21
CA ALA A 240 -21.30 -26.08 -19.55
C ALA A 240 -21.56 -26.06 -21.06
N ASP A 241 -21.23 -24.95 -21.74
CA ASP A 241 -21.38 -24.80 -23.20
C ASP A 241 -20.60 -25.87 -23.95
N PHE A 242 -19.41 -26.18 -23.47
CA PHE A 242 -18.56 -27.21 -24.06
C PHE A 242 -19.10 -28.63 -23.85
N ILE A 243 -19.54 -28.95 -22.63
CA ILE A 243 -20.16 -30.25 -22.33
C ILE A 243 -21.43 -30.45 -23.16
N GLU A 244 -22.22 -29.39 -23.37
CA GLU A 244 -23.39 -29.46 -24.25
C GLU A 244 -22.97 -29.79 -25.69
N MET A 245 -21.96 -29.10 -26.23
CA MET A 245 -21.41 -29.40 -27.55
C MET A 245 -20.92 -30.86 -27.67
N GLU A 246 -20.16 -31.37 -26.70
CA GLU A 246 -19.65 -32.74 -26.70
C GLU A 246 -20.78 -33.78 -26.56
N SER A 247 -21.81 -33.49 -25.78
CA SER A 247 -22.99 -34.35 -25.65
C SER A 247 -23.77 -34.47 -26.97
N ARG A 248 -23.94 -33.34 -27.69
CA ARG A 248 -24.54 -33.31 -29.04
C ARG A 248 -23.71 -34.13 -30.03
N HIS A 249 -22.39 -34.03 -29.94
CA HIS A 249 -21.48 -34.82 -30.77
C HIS A 249 -21.58 -36.32 -30.44
N THR A 250 -21.47 -36.71 -29.17
CA THR A 250 -21.55 -38.11 -28.73
C THR A 250 -22.88 -38.77 -29.14
N ALA A 251 -23.99 -38.05 -29.04
CA ALA A 251 -25.30 -38.53 -29.50
C ALA A 251 -25.31 -38.80 -31.02
N ARG A 252 -24.69 -37.92 -31.81
CA ARG A 252 -24.52 -38.08 -33.26
C ARG A 252 -23.55 -39.21 -33.62
N SER A 253 -22.40 -39.32 -32.96
CA SER A 253 -21.43 -40.40 -33.22
C SER A 253 -22.06 -41.76 -32.96
N ARG A 254 -22.87 -41.91 -31.90
CA ARG A 254 -23.67 -43.14 -31.66
C ARG A 254 -24.69 -43.41 -32.77
N MET A 255 -25.27 -42.35 -33.34
CA MET A 255 -26.23 -42.43 -34.45
C MET A 255 -25.57 -42.84 -35.78
N ILE A 256 -24.33 -42.42 -36.02
CA ILE A 256 -23.54 -42.72 -37.24
C ILE A 256 -22.78 -44.06 -37.09
N ASN A 257 -22.29 -44.41 -35.90
CA ASN A 257 -21.53 -45.64 -35.60
C ASN A 257 -22.39 -46.92 -35.52
N MET A 258 -23.65 -46.91 -35.98
CA MET A 258 -24.42 -48.15 -36.09
C MET A 258 -23.91 -49.12 -37.18
N ASP A 259 -22.89 -48.75 -37.97
CA ASP A 259 -22.06 -49.69 -38.72
C ASP A 259 -20.59 -49.23 -38.73
N LYS A 260 -19.76 -49.75 -37.79
CA LYS A 260 -18.29 -49.53 -37.71
C LYS A 260 -17.54 -49.88 -39.01
N VAL A 261 -18.18 -50.64 -39.91
CA VAL A 261 -17.61 -51.15 -41.16
C VAL A 261 -17.48 -50.07 -42.24
N VAL A 262 -18.25 -48.97 -42.16
CA VAL A 262 -18.37 -48.00 -43.27
C VAL A 262 -17.59 -46.70 -43.03
N PHE A 263 -17.44 -46.24 -41.78
CA PHE A 263 -17.02 -44.85 -41.50
C PHE A 263 -15.66 -44.67 -40.80
N GLY A 264 -14.95 -45.75 -40.46
CA GLY A 264 -13.61 -45.67 -39.86
C GLY A 264 -13.59 -45.13 -38.43
N ASN A 265 -12.60 -45.55 -37.64
CA ASN A 265 -12.41 -45.07 -36.27
C ASN A 265 -11.76 -43.67 -36.31
N SER A 266 -12.51 -42.62 -35.98
CA SER A 266 -11.92 -41.47 -35.32
C SER A 266 -12.13 -41.67 -33.81
N GLU A 267 -11.04 -41.83 -33.06
CA GLU A 267 -11.09 -41.60 -31.62
C GLU A 267 -11.01 -40.08 -31.43
N PRO A 268 -12.10 -39.40 -31.05
CA PRO A 268 -12.00 -38.00 -30.68
C PRO A 268 -11.16 -37.92 -29.39
N GLY A 269 -10.13 -37.07 -29.37
CA GLY A 269 -9.41 -36.74 -28.14
C GLY A 269 -10.40 -36.34 -27.04
N SER A 270 -10.23 -36.83 -25.82
CA SER A 270 -11.22 -36.63 -24.76
C SER A 270 -11.27 -35.15 -24.37
N PHE A 271 -12.47 -34.59 -24.16
CA PHE A 271 -12.66 -33.28 -23.52
C PHE A 271 -11.79 -33.10 -22.28
N ILE A 272 -11.73 -34.16 -21.47
CA ILE A 272 -10.95 -34.21 -20.25
C ILE A 272 -9.47 -33.95 -20.53
N ASP A 273 -8.94 -34.41 -21.67
CA ASP A 273 -7.55 -34.18 -22.05
C ASP A 273 -7.30 -32.72 -22.44
N ILE A 274 -8.22 -32.09 -23.17
CA ILE A 274 -8.13 -30.66 -23.51
C ILE A 274 -8.19 -29.82 -22.24
N LEU A 275 -9.17 -30.08 -21.36
CA LEU A 275 -9.32 -29.35 -20.10
C LEU A 275 -8.11 -29.53 -19.18
N LYS A 276 -7.56 -30.75 -19.07
CA LYS A 276 -6.30 -31.02 -18.35
C LYS A 276 -5.13 -30.23 -18.95
N GLN A 277 -4.99 -30.21 -20.28
CA GLN A 277 -3.94 -29.44 -20.95
C GLN A 277 -4.09 -27.93 -20.71
N SER A 278 -5.31 -27.40 -20.72
CA SER A 278 -5.56 -25.98 -20.45
C SER A 278 -5.26 -25.60 -18.99
N VAL A 279 -5.63 -26.45 -18.01
CA VAL A 279 -5.29 -26.25 -16.59
C VAL A 279 -3.78 -26.34 -16.36
N GLN A 280 -3.10 -27.35 -16.92
CA GLN A 280 -1.65 -27.47 -16.86
C GLN A 280 -0.94 -26.27 -17.51
N PHE A 281 -1.46 -25.78 -18.63
CA PHE A 281 -0.98 -24.56 -19.27
C PHE A 281 -1.13 -23.35 -18.33
N GLY A 282 -2.29 -23.16 -17.71
CA GLY A 282 -2.54 -22.06 -16.79
C GLY A 282 -1.58 -22.06 -15.60
N ILE A 283 -1.38 -23.22 -14.96
CA ILE A 283 -0.45 -23.37 -13.85
C ILE A 283 1.00 -23.11 -14.29
N ARG A 284 1.40 -23.63 -15.46
CA ARG A 284 2.73 -23.39 -16.00
C ARG A 284 2.98 -21.91 -16.27
N ILE A 285 2.05 -21.22 -16.93
CA ILE A 285 2.16 -19.78 -17.18
C ILE A 285 2.23 -18.99 -15.88
N TYR A 286 1.43 -19.36 -14.87
CA TYR A 286 1.50 -18.76 -13.54
C TYR A 286 2.91 -18.94 -12.93
N LYS A 287 3.44 -20.17 -12.95
CA LYS A 287 4.76 -20.51 -12.41
C LYS A 287 5.88 -19.79 -13.15
N ASP A 288 5.83 -19.73 -14.48
CA ASP A 288 6.80 -19.02 -15.32
C ASP A 288 6.79 -17.51 -15.03
N LYS A 289 5.60 -16.89 -14.89
CA LYS A 289 5.47 -15.48 -14.49
C LYS A 289 5.99 -15.21 -13.08
N ALA A 290 5.67 -16.09 -12.12
CA ALA A 290 6.15 -15.98 -10.75
C ALA A 290 7.68 -16.12 -10.69
N LEU A 291 8.27 -17.08 -11.40
CA LEU A 291 9.73 -17.25 -11.51
C LEU A 291 10.40 -16.04 -12.17
N GLY A 292 9.78 -15.46 -13.20
CA GLY A 292 10.28 -14.27 -13.88
C GLY A 292 10.35 -13.04 -12.97
N THR A 293 9.43 -12.91 -12.01
CA THR A 293 9.39 -11.78 -11.07
C THR A 293 10.09 -12.05 -9.74
N ALA A 294 10.29 -13.33 -9.39
CA ALA A 294 10.89 -13.71 -8.13
C ALA A 294 12.36 -13.25 -8.01
N PRO A 295 12.78 -12.73 -6.84
CA PRO A 295 14.19 -12.51 -6.53
C PRO A 295 15.01 -13.79 -6.66
N ASP A 296 16.29 -13.68 -7.05
CA ASP A 296 17.15 -14.82 -7.38
C ASP A 296 17.23 -15.87 -6.25
N PHE A 297 17.31 -15.42 -4.99
CA PHE A 297 17.38 -16.30 -3.82
C PHE A 297 16.10 -17.13 -3.59
N MET A 298 14.96 -16.76 -4.18
CA MET A 298 13.70 -17.52 -4.07
C MET A 298 13.51 -18.52 -5.21
N ARG A 299 14.13 -18.31 -6.37
CA ARG A 299 13.84 -19.05 -7.61
C ARG A 299 13.99 -20.57 -7.46
N ASN A 300 15.03 -21.02 -6.74
CA ASN A 300 15.25 -22.45 -6.50
C ASN A 300 14.10 -23.09 -5.70
N ASN A 301 13.63 -22.43 -4.65
CA ASN A 301 12.52 -22.94 -3.84
C ASN A 301 11.19 -22.86 -4.58
N LEU A 302 10.96 -21.79 -5.34
CA LEU A 302 9.77 -21.63 -6.18
C LEU A 302 9.72 -22.66 -7.31
N GLY A 303 10.85 -22.98 -7.95
CA GLY A 303 10.92 -24.00 -8.99
C GLY A 303 10.58 -25.41 -8.48
N LYS A 304 10.93 -25.68 -7.21
CA LYS A 304 10.68 -26.95 -6.51
C LYS A 304 9.30 -27.05 -5.84
N ILE A 305 8.45 -26.04 -5.98
CA ILE A 305 7.09 -26.11 -5.42
C ILE A 305 6.18 -26.90 -6.35
N ASP A 306 5.26 -27.67 -5.76
CA ASP A 306 4.26 -28.41 -6.51
C ASP A 306 3.33 -27.46 -7.26
N ASP A 307 2.86 -27.91 -8.42
CA ASP A 307 2.12 -27.10 -9.38
C ASP A 307 0.84 -26.47 -8.80
N CYS A 308 0.12 -27.16 -7.91
CA CYS A 308 -1.06 -26.56 -7.26
C CYS A 308 -0.69 -25.54 -6.17
N HIS A 309 0.45 -25.72 -5.50
CA HIS A 309 0.88 -24.82 -4.43
C HIS A 309 1.46 -23.50 -4.93
N VAL A 310 1.92 -23.46 -6.19
CA VAL A 310 2.41 -22.21 -6.78
C VAL A 310 1.35 -21.11 -6.80
N LEU A 311 0.07 -21.46 -6.86
CA LEU A 311 -1.06 -20.53 -6.91
C LEU A 311 -1.23 -19.72 -5.61
N PHE A 312 -0.66 -20.18 -4.49
CA PHE A 312 -0.62 -19.43 -3.24
C PHE A 312 0.49 -18.37 -3.19
N VAL A 313 1.40 -18.34 -4.17
CA VAL A 313 2.46 -17.32 -4.27
C VAL A 313 1.95 -16.17 -5.12
N LYS A 314 1.73 -15.00 -4.52
CA LYS A 314 1.26 -13.80 -5.23
C LYS A 314 2.41 -12.87 -5.58
N LEU A 315 2.16 -12.02 -6.58
CA LEU A 315 3.12 -10.99 -7.01
C LEU A 315 3.51 -10.06 -5.84
N GLN A 316 2.56 -9.76 -4.96
CA GLN A 316 2.80 -8.94 -3.76
C GLN A 316 3.77 -9.60 -2.78
N ASP A 317 3.72 -10.92 -2.63
CA ASP A 317 4.67 -11.67 -1.78
C ASP A 317 6.08 -11.56 -2.37
N LEU A 318 6.23 -11.75 -3.69
CA LEU A 318 7.51 -11.62 -4.39
C LEU A 318 8.07 -10.18 -4.27
N LYS A 319 7.20 -9.18 -4.41
CA LYS A 319 7.56 -7.77 -4.22
C LYS A 319 8.00 -7.48 -2.79
N LEU A 320 7.35 -8.04 -1.79
CA LEU A 320 7.76 -7.94 -0.38
C LEU A 320 9.18 -8.49 -0.19
N PHE A 321 9.46 -9.70 -0.67
CA PHE A 321 10.81 -10.29 -0.55
C PHE A 321 11.87 -9.49 -1.30
N SER A 322 11.55 -8.96 -2.49
CA SER A 322 12.44 -8.05 -3.22
C SER A 322 12.76 -6.80 -2.38
N ASN A 323 11.73 -6.15 -1.82
CA ASN A 323 11.89 -4.97 -0.98
C ASN A 323 12.67 -5.27 0.31
N LEU A 324 12.43 -6.41 0.95
CA LEU A 324 13.16 -6.85 2.15
C LEU A 324 14.65 -7.09 1.84
N SER A 325 14.97 -7.66 0.68
CA SER A 325 16.36 -7.91 0.29
C SER A 325 17.19 -6.62 0.20
N GLY A 326 16.58 -5.52 -0.27
CA GLY A 326 17.23 -4.20 -0.35
C GLY A 326 17.53 -3.57 1.01
N ILE A 327 16.71 -3.88 2.03
CA ILE A 327 16.86 -3.35 3.41
C ILE A 327 17.83 -4.22 4.21
N LEU A 328 17.58 -5.53 4.28
CA LEU A 328 18.30 -6.42 5.18
C LEU A 328 19.70 -6.76 4.67
N ARG A 329 19.91 -6.80 3.34
CA ARG A 329 21.19 -7.09 2.66
C ARG A 329 21.97 -8.30 3.19
N ASN A 330 21.30 -9.20 3.91
CA ASN A 330 21.88 -10.38 4.53
C ASN A 330 21.26 -11.63 3.90
N THR A 331 22.06 -12.36 3.13
CA THR A 331 21.63 -13.54 2.37
C THR A 331 21.17 -14.68 3.28
N GLN A 332 21.77 -14.84 4.47
CA GLN A 332 21.39 -15.88 5.42
C GLN A 332 20.00 -15.64 6.01
N ILE A 333 19.69 -14.39 6.38
CA ILE A 333 18.35 -14.00 6.86
C ILE A 333 17.31 -14.22 5.77
N MET A 334 17.60 -13.73 4.55
CA MET A 334 16.69 -13.89 3.41
C MET A 334 16.43 -15.35 3.06
N ASN A 335 17.46 -16.21 3.10
CA ASN A 335 17.32 -17.65 2.88
C ASN A 335 16.42 -18.29 3.94
N SER A 336 16.61 -17.94 5.22
CA SER A 336 15.83 -18.48 6.35
C SER A 336 14.35 -18.08 6.25
N MET A 337 14.07 -16.80 5.98
CA MET A 337 12.71 -16.29 5.75
C MET A 337 12.05 -16.98 4.55
N THR A 338 12.81 -17.15 3.45
CA THR A 338 12.35 -17.82 2.24
C THR A 338 11.98 -19.28 2.51
N GLN A 339 12.84 -20.02 3.21
CA GLN A 339 12.56 -21.41 3.58
C GLN A 339 11.29 -21.54 4.43
N ARG A 340 11.12 -20.66 5.42
CA ARG A 340 9.93 -20.67 6.28
C ARG A 340 8.66 -20.34 5.51
N TYR A 341 8.71 -19.35 4.61
CA TYR A 341 7.61 -19.00 3.71
C TYR A 341 7.20 -20.19 2.85
N PHE A 342 8.13 -20.83 2.14
CA PHE A 342 7.79 -21.98 1.28
C PHE A 342 7.37 -23.21 2.08
N LYS A 343 7.88 -23.41 3.30
CA LYS A 343 7.38 -24.47 4.20
C LYS A 343 5.91 -24.24 4.55
N MET A 344 5.52 -22.99 4.85
CA MET A 344 4.12 -22.62 5.07
C MET A 344 3.28 -22.87 3.82
N ILE A 345 3.71 -22.38 2.64
CA ILE A 345 2.96 -22.58 1.39
C ILE A 345 2.71 -24.06 1.09
N LYS A 346 3.73 -24.92 1.26
CA LYS A 346 3.59 -26.38 1.08
C LYS A 346 2.62 -27.04 2.06
N SER A 347 2.43 -26.44 3.24
CA SER A 347 1.48 -26.93 4.25
C SER A 347 0.05 -26.48 4.02
N LEU A 348 -0.20 -25.53 3.12
CA LEU A 348 -1.54 -25.05 2.79
C LEU A 348 -2.32 -26.13 2.03
N GLN A 349 -3.49 -26.49 2.57
CA GLN A 349 -4.48 -27.37 1.93
C GLN A 349 -5.90 -26.80 2.12
N PRO A 350 -6.16 -25.51 1.79
CA PRO A 350 -7.48 -24.93 1.97
C PRO A 350 -8.45 -25.41 0.89
N ASN A 351 -9.74 -25.48 1.23
CA ASN A 351 -10.79 -25.74 0.23
C ASN A 351 -10.99 -24.55 -0.73
N GLN A 352 -10.52 -23.36 -0.36
CA GLN A 352 -10.63 -22.13 -1.13
C GLN A 352 -9.31 -21.35 -1.06
N LEU A 353 -8.79 -20.94 -2.21
CA LEU A 353 -7.52 -20.22 -2.30
C LEU A 353 -7.58 -18.83 -1.66
N ILE A 354 -8.71 -18.12 -1.83
CA ILE A 354 -8.95 -16.79 -1.25
C ILE A 354 -8.83 -16.78 0.28
N VAL A 355 -9.21 -17.86 0.98
CA VAL A 355 -9.17 -17.92 2.45
C VAL A 355 -7.74 -18.00 2.99
N ALA A 356 -6.82 -18.58 2.22
CA ALA A 356 -5.42 -18.71 2.60
C ALA A 356 -4.55 -17.53 2.16
N LEU A 357 -5.14 -16.50 1.54
CA LEU A 357 -4.43 -15.33 1.04
C LEU A 357 -4.91 -14.02 1.70
N PRO A 358 -4.04 -13.01 1.82
CA PRO A 358 -2.62 -13.04 1.45
C PRO A 358 -1.77 -13.85 2.43
N SER A 359 -0.66 -14.40 1.94
CA SER A 359 0.23 -15.29 2.69
C SER A 359 1.35 -14.53 3.43
N THR A 360 1.49 -13.23 3.15
CA THR A 360 2.42 -12.31 3.81
C THR A 360 1.73 -11.01 4.19
N ASN A 361 2.32 -10.29 5.14
CA ASN A 361 1.85 -8.97 5.56
C ASN A 361 2.87 -7.90 5.13
N HIS A 362 2.43 -6.98 4.27
CA HIS A 362 3.26 -5.91 3.74
C HIS A 362 3.82 -4.96 4.81
N ILE A 363 3.21 -4.89 6.00
CA ILE A 363 3.71 -4.07 7.11
C ILE A 363 5.12 -4.47 7.55
N LEU A 364 5.49 -5.74 7.36
CA LEU A 364 6.82 -6.26 7.68
C LEU A 364 7.94 -5.48 6.97
N HIS A 365 7.71 -5.04 5.73
CA HIS A 365 8.66 -4.19 5.01
C HIS A 365 8.98 -2.90 5.78
N TYR A 366 7.96 -2.21 6.23
CA TYR A 366 8.10 -0.94 6.93
C TYR A 366 8.69 -1.12 8.33
N LEU A 367 8.34 -2.21 9.03
CA LEU A 367 8.94 -2.56 10.33
C LEU A 367 10.45 -2.84 10.19
N CYS A 368 10.86 -3.61 9.17
CA CYS A 368 12.28 -3.84 8.87
C CYS A 368 13.01 -2.53 8.54
N LYS A 369 12.36 -1.63 7.80
CA LYS A 369 12.90 -0.31 7.48
C LYS A 369 13.12 0.54 8.73
N SER A 370 12.14 0.59 9.63
CA SER A 370 12.26 1.25 10.94
C SER A 370 13.39 0.69 11.78
N LEU A 371 13.51 -0.64 11.86
CA LEU A 371 14.62 -1.26 12.58
C LEU A 371 15.96 -0.86 11.96
N SER A 372 16.08 -0.88 10.63
CA SER A 372 17.31 -0.48 9.93
C SER A 372 17.69 0.98 10.17
N ASP A 373 16.72 1.90 10.14
CA ASP A 373 16.97 3.33 10.35
C ASP A 373 17.43 3.62 11.79
N ILE A 374 16.74 3.05 12.78
CA ILE A 374 17.16 3.16 14.20
C ILE A 374 18.52 2.49 14.40
N ALA A 375 18.73 1.31 13.80
CA ALA A 375 19.99 0.60 13.93
C ALA A 375 21.17 1.44 13.41
N LYS A 376 21.04 2.09 12.24
CA LYS A 376 22.07 2.98 11.70
C LYS A 376 22.39 4.14 12.64
N GLU A 377 21.37 4.71 13.31
CA GLU A 377 21.58 5.82 14.25
C GLU A 377 22.29 5.37 15.54
N ILE A 378 22.03 4.15 16.01
CA ILE A 378 22.74 3.60 17.17
C ILE A 378 24.17 3.20 16.78
N VAL A 379 24.36 2.55 15.64
CA VAL A 379 25.69 2.16 15.12
C VAL A 379 26.57 3.38 14.91
N SER A 380 26.03 4.53 14.47
CA SER A 380 26.82 5.75 14.32
C SER A 380 27.27 6.39 15.64
N LYS A 381 26.70 5.97 16.77
CA LYS A 381 26.97 6.49 18.12
C LYS A 381 27.64 5.47 19.05
N THR A 382 27.82 4.24 18.60
CA THR A 382 28.33 3.13 19.41
C THR A 382 29.39 2.33 18.65
N SER A 383 30.11 1.45 19.34
CA SER A 383 31.03 0.49 18.70
C SER A 383 30.32 -0.75 18.14
N CYS A 384 28.99 -0.81 18.25
CA CYS A 384 28.20 -1.97 17.86
C CYS A 384 28.04 -2.04 16.33
N THR A 385 28.16 -3.22 15.73
CA THR A 385 27.92 -3.44 14.29
C THR A 385 26.51 -3.95 13.99
N ASP A 386 25.93 -4.73 14.92
CA ASP A 386 24.63 -5.37 14.76
C ASP A 386 23.80 -5.23 16.03
N ILE A 387 22.52 -4.89 15.88
CA ILE A 387 21.62 -4.61 17.02
C ILE A 387 20.54 -5.68 17.19
N ALA A 388 20.25 -6.41 16.10
CA ALA A 388 19.28 -7.48 16.09
C ALA A 388 19.83 -8.67 15.28
N GLN A 389 19.49 -9.88 15.73
CA GLN A 389 19.83 -11.13 15.07
C GLN A 389 18.55 -11.88 14.68
N TYR A 390 18.59 -12.57 13.54
CA TYR A 390 17.52 -13.47 13.11
C TYR A 390 17.94 -14.92 13.34
N THR A 391 17.18 -15.64 14.14
CA THR A 391 17.37 -17.08 14.43
C THR A 391 16.15 -17.88 13.97
N ASP A 392 16.20 -19.20 14.13
CA ASP A 392 15.04 -20.07 13.84
C ASP A 392 13.78 -19.68 14.63
N ASN A 393 13.95 -19.05 15.80
CA ASN A 393 12.87 -18.55 16.63
C ASN A 393 12.45 -17.11 16.32
N GLY A 394 13.00 -16.49 15.26
CA GLY A 394 12.68 -15.15 14.80
C GLY A 394 13.72 -14.09 15.15
N TRP A 395 13.28 -12.84 15.21
CA TRP A 395 14.10 -11.66 15.51
C TRP A 395 14.36 -11.52 17.02
N HIS A 396 15.62 -11.30 17.40
CA HIS A 396 16.05 -11.12 18.78
C HIS A 396 16.98 -9.92 18.90
N GLN A 397 16.91 -9.20 20.01
CA GLN A 397 17.83 -8.11 20.31
C GLN A 397 19.18 -8.69 20.78
N ILE A 398 20.28 -8.03 20.41
CA ILE A 398 21.58 -8.28 21.03
C ILE A 398 21.62 -7.60 22.41
N THR A 399 22.08 -8.32 23.42
CA THR A 399 21.72 -8.11 24.84
C THR A 399 22.12 -6.77 25.44
N VAL A 400 23.15 -6.09 24.93
CA VAL A 400 23.60 -4.80 25.49
C VAL A 400 24.08 -3.89 24.37
N ILE A 401 23.52 -2.69 24.27
CA ILE A 401 24.04 -1.63 23.41
C ILE A 401 25.13 -0.88 24.21
N PRO A 402 26.39 -0.86 23.73
CA PRO A 402 27.50 -0.27 24.47
C PRO A 402 27.55 1.25 24.27
N TRP A 403 26.70 1.98 24.99
CA TRP A 403 26.78 3.44 25.01
C TRP A 403 28.10 3.90 25.64
N SER A 404 28.75 4.90 25.02
CA SER A 404 30.01 5.47 25.53
C SER A 404 29.83 6.28 26.82
N SER A 405 28.61 6.70 27.12
CA SER A 405 28.21 7.51 28.27
C SER A 405 26.83 7.10 28.77
N ALA A 406 26.37 7.68 29.88
CA ALA A 406 25.00 7.49 30.34
C ALA A 406 24.02 7.85 29.20
N PRO A 407 23.11 6.94 28.80
CA PRO A 407 22.27 7.17 27.63
C PRO A 407 21.26 8.29 27.89
N SER A 408 21.20 9.21 26.95
CA SER A 408 20.19 10.26 26.85
C SER A 408 18.78 9.67 26.75
N MET A 409 17.75 10.49 26.98
CA MET A 409 16.35 10.07 26.84
C MET A 409 16.04 9.59 25.42
N LEU A 410 16.65 10.21 24.40
CA LEU A 410 16.53 9.78 23.01
C LEU A 410 17.13 8.38 22.80
N GLU A 411 18.33 8.11 23.32
CA GLU A 411 19.00 6.81 23.19
C GLU A 411 18.22 5.70 23.88
N LYS A 412 17.71 5.95 25.10
CA LYS A 412 16.78 5.05 25.79
C LYS A 412 15.53 4.79 24.96
N SER A 413 14.98 5.82 24.32
CA SER A 413 13.82 5.67 23.44
C SER A 413 14.10 4.78 22.23
N PHE A 414 15.32 4.78 21.69
CA PHE A 414 15.70 3.89 20.59
C PHE A 414 15.75 2.43 21.04
N GLU A 415 16.35 2.15 22.20
CA GLU A 415 16.37 0.79 22.74
C GLU A 415 14.95 0.25 22.95
N HIS A 416 14.06 1.09 23.49
CA HIS A 416 12.67 0.71 23.73
C HIS A 416 11.90 0.48 22.42
N GLN A 417 12.07 1.36 21.44
CA GLN A 417 11.49 1.19 20.11
C GLN A 417 11.97 -0.12 19.46
N ILE A 418 13.26 -0.47 19.58
CA ILE A 418 13.79 -1.74 19.07
C ILE A 418 13.05 -2.93 19.71
N LYS A 419 12.88 -2.95 21.03
CA LYS A 419 12.17 -4.04 21.73
C LYS A 419 10.75 -4.22 21.18
N MET A 420 10.02 -3.13 20.97
CA MET A 420 8.66 -3.18 20.43
C MET A 420 8.64 -3.54 18.94
N LEU A 421 9.55 -2.99 18.13
CA LEU A 421 9.69 -3.34 16.71
C LEU A 421 10.00 -4.83 16.55
N LEU A 422 10.89 -5.42 17.36
CA LEU A 422 11.19 -6.85 17.30
C LEU A 422 9.97 -7.70 17.67
N LYS A 423 9.14 -7.29 18.63
CA LYS A 423 7.85 -7.95 18.94
C LYS A 423 6.90 -7.90 17.74
N LEU A 424 6.74 -6.72 17.13
CA LEU A 424 5.90 -6.53 15.93
C LEU A 424 6.42 -7.35 14.75
N MET A 425 7.72 -7.30 14.47
CA MET A 425 8.38 -8.04 13.39
C MET A 425 8.21 -9.55 13.58
N ASN A 426 8.35 -10.07 14.80
CA ASN A 426 8.09 -11.48 15.09
C ASN A 426 6.63 -11.89 14.89
N HIS A 427 5.68 -11.01 15.23
CA HIS A 427 4.25 -11.26 15.02
C HIS A 427 3.89 -11.31 13.54
N PHE A 428 4.39 -10.34 12.75
CA PHE A 428 4.16 -10.20 11.31
C PHE A 428 5.18 -10.94 10.43
N ASP A 429 6.05 -11.75 11.03
CA ASP A 429 7.11 -12.48 10.31
C ASP A 429 6.51 -13.49 9.32
N VAL A 430 7.21 -13.71 8.21
CA VAL A 430 6.74 -14.61 7.16
C VAL A 430 6.66 -16.06 7.67
N GLY A 431 5.61 -16.77 7.28
CA GLY A 431 5.43 -18.18 7.66
C GLY A 431 4.96 -18.41 9.11
N ARG A 432 4.65 -17.36 9.89
CA ARG A 432 4.04 -17.52 11.21
C ARG A 432 2.52 -17.58 11.12
N SER A 433 1.90 -18.34 12.03
CA SER A 433 0.44 -18.40 12.18
C SER A 433 -0.18 -17.07 12.62
N THR A 434 0.61 -16.19 13.23
CA THR A 434 0.16 -14.88 13.72
C THR A 434 0.24 -13.77 12.69
N SER A 435 0.89 -13.98 11.54
CA SER A 435 1.25 -12.92 10.58
C SER A 435 0.07 -12.15 10.00
N MET A 436 -1.08 -12.82 9.90
CA MET A 436 -2.33 -12.27 9.40
C MET A 436 -3.33 -11.95 10.52
N LEU A 437 -2.97 -12.23 11.78
CA LEU A 437 -3.78 -11.91 12.93
C LEU A 437 -3.50 -10.49 13.41
N ARG A 438 -4.51 -9.90 14.06
CA ARG A 438 -4.38 -8.61 14.73
C ARG A 438 -3.34 -8.70 15.85
N PHE A 439 -2.41 -7.74 15.91
CA PHE A 439 -1.40 -7.71 16.98
C PHE A 439 -2.06 -7.53 18.36
N PRO A 440 -1.78 -8.39 19.36
CA PRO A 440 -2.44 -8.34 20.67
C PRO A 440 -1.82 -7.24 21.56
N TYR A 441 -2.22 -5.99 21.31
CA TYR A 441 -1.81 -4.81 22.09
C TYR A 441 -3.02 -4.08 22.69
N ALA A 442 -2.94 -3.78 23.98
CA ALA A 442 -3.85 -2.89 24.67
C ALA A 442 -3.16 -1.54 24.89
N PHE A 443 -3.80 -0.45 24.44
CA PHE A 443 -3.24 0.89 24.57
C PHE A 443 -3.16 1.30 26.04
N LYS A 444 -1.99 1.74 26.46
CA LYS A 444 -1.66 2.13 27.84
C LYS A 444 -1.94 3.61 28.06
N SER A 445 -1.39 4.46 27.19
CA SER A 445 -1.46 5.93 27.32
C SER A 445 -2.70 6.50 26.64
N PHE A 446 -3.11 5.91 25.51
CA PHE A 446 -4.25 6.37 24.72
C PHE A 446 -5.57 5.67 25.06
N GLY A 447 -5.57 4.70 25.99
CA GLY A 447 -6.77 4.02 26.49
C GLY A 447 -7.67 3.48 25.38
N ASP A 448 -8.98 3.70 25.50
CA ASP A 448 -9.99 3.22 24.55
C ASP A 448 -10.10 4.07 23.27
N ILE A 449 -8.97 4.41 22.65
CA ILE A 449 -8.91 5.24 21.45
C ILE A 449 -9.77 4.69 20.29
N GLU A 450 -9.88 3.37 20.17
CA GLU A 450 -10.68 2.72 19.12
C GLU A 450 -12.18 2.79 19.37
N SER A 451 -12.59 3.00 20.62
CA SER A 451 -14.00 3.12 21.03
C SER A 451 -14.45 4.59 21.08
N ASN A 452 -13.54 5.54 20.88
CA ASN A 452 -13.83 6.96 20.96
C ASN A 452 -14.51 7.45 19.66
N LEU A 453 -15.67 8.10 19.82
CA LEU A 453 -16.49 8.65 18.73
C LEU A 453 -15.72 9.64 17.84
N GLU A 454 -14.79 10.41 18.43
CA GLU A 454 -13.97 11.39 17.70
C GLU A 454 -13.12 10.73 16.61
N PHE A 455 -12.65 9.50 16.83
CA PHE A 455 -11.82 8.76 15.87
C PHE A 455 -12.62 7.82 14.97
N SER A 456 -13.92 7.67 15.18
CA SER A 456 -14.76 6.72 14.42
C SER A 456 -14.73 6.99 12.91
N HIS A 457 -14.77 8.26 12.51
CA HIS A 457 -14.69 8.64 11.09
C HIS A 457 -13.31 8.29 10.47
N VAL A 458 -12.22 8.49 11.22
CA VAL A 458 -10.86 8.14 10.77
C VAL A 458 -10.73 6.64 10.60
N ILE A 459 -11.24 5.88 11.57
CA ILE A 459 -11.22 4.42 11.54
C ILE A 459 -12.01 3.91 10.32
N GLU A 460 -13.21 4.44 10.08
CA GLU A 460 -14.02 4.05 8.92
C GLU A 460 -13.31 4.36 7.60
N LYS A 461 -12.74 5.57 7.47
CA LYS A 461 -11.99 5.99 6.28
C LYS A 461 -10.76 5.11 6.05
N ALA A 462 -9.99 4.83 7.10
CA ALA A 462 -8.81 3.97 7.00
C ALA A 462 -9.21 2.54 6.58
N ASN A 463 -10.27 1.97 7.17
CA ASN A 463 -10.77 0.65 6.76
C ASN A 463 -11.19 0.62 5.28
N LYS A 464 -11.86 1.67 4.78
CA LYS A 464 -12.18 1.79 3.34
C LYS A 464 -10.94 1.82 2.46
N VAL A 465 -9.94 2.62 2.83
CA VAL A 465 -8.67 2.77 2.07
C VAL A 465 -7.90 1.45 2.01
N PHE A 466 -7.88 0.68 3.10
CA PHE A 466 -7.19 -0.61 3.17
C PHE A 466 -8.10 -1.81 2.84
N GLY A 467 -9.30 -1.58 2.30
CA GLY A 467 -10.20 -2.65 1.83
C GLY A 467 -10.77 -3.55 2.93
N ARG A 468 -10.85 -3.09 4.18
CA ARG A 468 -11.38 -3.84 5.31
C ARG A 468 -12.87 -3.59 5.52
N THR A 469 -13.68 -4.64 5.54
CA THR A 469 -15.14 -4.62 5.70
C THR A 469 -15.59 -5.11 7.09
N SER A 470 -14.91 -4.67 8.15
CA SER A 470 -15.25 -5.09 9.52
C SER A 470 -16.56 -4.44 10.01
N ILE A 471 -17.42 -5.24 10.64
CA ILE A 471 -18.70 -4.83 11.26
C ILE A 471 -18.46 -3.92 12.49
N VAL A 472 -17.33 -4.11 13.18
CA VAL A 472 -16.88 -3.22 14.27
C VAL A 472 -15.69 -2.40 13.77
N PRO A 473 -15.80 -1.07 13.68
CA PRO A 473 -14.70 -0.24 13.20
C PRO A 473 -13.57 -0.24 14.24
N LYS A 474 -12.47 -0.92 13.91
CA LYS A 474 -11.19 -0.85 14.63
C LYS A 474 -10.11 -0.35 13.70
N PHE A 475 -9.01 0.19 14.22
CA PHE A 475 -7.92 0.61 13.33
C PHE A 475 -7.39 -0.59 12.52
N PRO A 476 -7.15 -0.40 11.21
CA PRO A 476 -6.45 -1.37 10.38
C PRO A 476 -5.02 -1.57 10.91
N ASP A 477 -4.46 -2.77 10.79
CA ASP A 477 -3.13 -3.08 11.35
C ASP A 477 -2.04 -2.19 10.74
N GLU A 478 -2.22 -1.81 9.49
CA GLU A 478 -1.42 -0.86 8.71
C GLU A 478 -1.19 0.48 9.43
N LEU A 479 -2.17 0.93 10.20
CA LEU A 479 -2.10 2.15 11.01
C LEU A 479 -1.83 1.83 12.48
N ARG A 480 -2.47 0.77 13.00
CA ARG A 480 -2.43 0.42 14.41
C ARG A 480 -1.02 0.13 14.91
N VAL A 481 -0.16 -0.51 14.13
CA VAL A 481 1.22 -0.82 14.58
C VAL A 481 2.00 0.43 14.96
N TRP A 482 1.78 1.54 14.25
CA TRP A 482 2.45 2.82 14.48
C TRP A 482 1.94 3.50 15.75
N ILE A 483 0.62 3.48 15.95
CA ILE A 483 0.01 3.97 17.19
C ILE A 483 0.48 3.13 18.38
N CYS A 484 0.58 1.80 18.24
CA CYS A 484 1.12 0.93 19.28
C CYS A 484 2.56 1.27 19.64
N LEU A 485 3.43 1.49 18.64
CA LEU A 485 4.83 1.87 18.87
C LEU A 485 4.94 3.21 19.61
N LEU A 486 4.14 4.19 19.20
CA LEU A 486 4.07 5.51 19.83
C LEU A 486 3.58 5.39 21.29
N ASP A 487 2.45 4.71 21.50
CA ASP A 487 1.81 4.52 22.81
C ASP A 487 2.73 3.78 23.79
N ASP A 488 3.38 2.70 23.34
CA ASP A 488 4.27 1.89 24.17
C ASP A 488 5.50 2.68 24.60
N THR A 489 6.04 3.51 23.70
CA THR A 489 7.17 4.38 24.01
C THR A 489 6.77 5.50 24.97
N ILE A 490 5.61 6.14 24.76
CA ILE A 490 5.11 7.19 25.66
C ILE A 490 4.85 6.63 27.05
N ALA A 491 4.23 5.45 27.15
CA ALA A 491 3.91 4.83 28.42
C ALA A 491 5.19 4.55 29.24
N GLU A 492 6.27 4.12 28.60
CA GLU A 492 7.54 3.84 29.28
C GLU A 492 8.16 5.11 29.87
N PHE A 493 8.20 6.20 29.09
CA PHE A 493 8.98 7.38 29.47
C PHE A 493 8.19 8.49 30.14
N PHE A 494 6.86 8.53 29.96
CA PHE A 494 6.04 9.69 30.30
C PHE A 494 4.73 9.34 31.04
N ALA A 495 4.50 8.10 31.46
CA ALA A 495 3.26 7.69 32.13
C ALA A 495 2.87 8.55 33.35
N ASN A 496 3.84 9.09 34.07
CA ASN A 496 3.60 9.91 35.27
C ASN A 496 3.46 11.41 34.97
N ASN A 497 3.62 11.84 33.72
CA ASN A 497 3.55 13.25 33.34
C ASN A 497 2.26 13.54 32.56
N HIS A 498 1.19 13.88 33.28
CA HIS A 498 -0.12 14.19 32.68
C HIS A 498 -0.08 15.31 31.64
N TYR A 499 0.84 16.26 31.78
CA TYR A 499 1.02 17.34 30.81
C TYR A 499 1.55 16.80 29.47
N ILE A 500 2.61 15.97 29.51
CA ILE A 500 3.15 15.31 28.33
C ILE A 500 2.13 14.34 27.72
N LEU A 501 1.35 13.61 28.52
CA LEU A 501 0.29 12.74 28.00
C LEU A 501 -0.78 13.52 27.23
N LYS A 502 -1.20 14.68 27.75
CA LYS A 502 -2.14 15.57 27.06
C LYS A 502 -1.56 16.10 25.74
N LEU A 503 -0.28 16.44 25.75
CA LEU A 503 0.47 16.86 24.58
C LEU A 503 0.53 15.75 23.51
N CYS A 504 0.87 14.52 23.93
CA CYS A 504 0.91 13.35 23.06
C CYS A 504 -0.46 13.06 22.45
N SER A 505 -1.53 13.21 23.23
CA SER A 505 -2.91 13.08 22.73
C SER A 505 -3.23 14.14 21.66
N ALA A 506 -2.79 15.39 21.84
CA ALA A 506 -2.96 16.43 20.83
C ALA A 506 -2.18 16.14 19.53
N LEU A 507 -0.93 15.68 19.63
CA LEU A 507 -0.13 15.27 18.48
C LEU A 507 -0.74 14.06 17.76
N LEU A 508 -1.28 13.10 18.51
CA LEU A 508 -1.97 11.93 17.94
C LEU A 508 -3.27 12.34 17.22
N LYS A 509 -4.03 13.28 17.79
CA LYS A 509 -5.23 13.84 17.13
C LYS A 509 -4.88 14.50 15.81
N LEU A 510 -3.84 15.34 15.78
CA LEU A 510 -3.33 15.97 14.57
C LEU A 510 -2.92 14.93 13.52
N PHE A 511 -2.19 13.90 13.95
CA PHE A 511 -1.75 12.78 13.12
C PHE A 511 -2.92 12.04 12.46
N LEU A 512 -4.01 11.77 13.21
CA LEU A 512 -5.12 10.94 12.76
C LEU A 512 -6.23 11.71 12.03
N LEU A 513 -6.57 12.92 12.47
CA LEU A 513 -7.73 13.68 11.96
C LEU A 513 -7.36 14.57 10.76
N GLY A 514 -6.09 14.92 10.61
CA GLY A 514 -5.65 15.92 9.63
C GLY A 514 -5.42 15.44 8.20
N GLN A 515 -5.52 14.14 7.93
CA GLN A 515 -4.82 13.56 6.78
C GLN A 515 -5.73 12.92 5.73
N GLN A 516 -5.40 13.15 4.45
CA GLN A 516 -5.94 12.35 3.34
C GLN A 516 -5.23 10.98 3.34
N LEU A 517 -5.85 10.01 4.01
CA LEU A 517 -5.40 8.62 4.05
C LEU A 517 -5.40 8.02 2.64
N THR A 518 -4.23 7.57 2.18
CA THR A 518 -4.03 6.76 0.97
C THR A 518 -3.18 5.53 1.30
N VAL A 519 -3.16 4.52 0.42
CA VAL A 519 -2.30 3.34 0.59
C VAL A 519 -0.81 3.73 0.62
N ASP A 520 -0.42 4.76 -0.14
CA ASP A 520 0.96 5.27 -0.16
C ASP A 520 1.37 6.03 1.11
N SER A 521 0.42 6.29 2.02
CA SER A 521 0.67 7.03 3.27
C SER A 521 1.45 6.21 4.32
N LEU A 522 1.64 4.90 4.12
CA LEU A 522 2.32 4.00 5.07
C LEU A 522 3.72 4.46 5.46
N GLU A 523 4.52 4.91 4.49
CA GLU A 523 5.86 5.43 4.77
C GLU A 523 5.79 6.71 5.61
N SER A 524 4.82 7.57 5.34
CA SER A 524 4.64 8.79 6.12
C SER A 524 4.22 8.47 7.56
N PHE A 525 3.32 7.52 7.79
CA PHE A 525 2.95 7.10 9.15
C PHE A 525 4.15 6.59 9.94
N ARG A 526 4.99 5.78 9.30
CA ARG A 526 6.25 5.31 9.89
C ARG A 526 7.15 6.49 10.29
N VAL A 527 7.46 7.39 9.36
CA VAL A 527 8.39 8.51 9.61
C VAL A 527 7.83 9.47 10.66
N ILE A 528 6.55 9.83 10.56
CA ILE A 528 5.88 10.69 11.53
C ILE A 528 5.94 10.10 12.94
N THR A 529 5.70 8.79 13.07
CA THR A 529 5.73 8.11 14.37
C THR A 529 7.11 8.24 15.02
N HIS A 530 8.18 7.92 14.28
CA HIS A 530 9.54 8.04 14.80
C HIS A 530 9.94 9.49 15.09
N ASN A 531 9.57 10.44 14.24
CA ASN A 531 9.86 11.85 14.47
C ASN A 531 9.07 12.40 15.67
N THR A 532 7.86 11.92 15.91
CA THR A 532 7.07 12.27 17.10
C THR A 532 7.72 11.73 18.37
N ILE A 533 8.16 10.46 18.36
CA ILE A 533 8.90 9.88 19.49
C ILE A 533 10.19 10.66 19.74
N ARG A 534 10.94 10.99 18.68
CA ARG A 534 12.19 11.77 18.77
C ARG A 534 11.93 13.16 19.36
N LEU A 535 10.91 13.87 18.86
CA LEU A 535 10.47 15.17 19.38
C LEU A 535 10.20 15.07 20.89
N LEU A 536 9.39 14.10 21.31
CA LEU A 536 9.03 13.92 22.72
C LEU A 536 10.24 13.57 23.59
N ALA A 537 11.11 12.68 23.12
CA ALA A 537 12.31 12.28 23.86
C ALA A 537 13.32 13.44 24.00
N GLN A 538 13.37 14.37 23.04
CA GLN A 538 14.28 15.52 23.07
C GLN A 538 13.69 16.72 23.84
N ALA A 539 12.39 16.94 23.75
CA ALA A 539 11.69 18.01 24.47
C ALA A 539 11.39 17.64 25.94
N GLY A 540 11.18 16.35 26.21
CA GLY A 540 10.80 15.80 27.52
C GLY A 540 11.60 16.31 28.71
N PRO A 541 12.95 16.38 28.65
CA PRO A 541 13.78 16.90 29.73
C PRO A 541 13.49 18.35 30.14
N PHE A 542 12.92 19.17 29.24
CA PHE A 542 12.59 20.59 29.48
C PHE A 542 11.14 20.82 29.90
N MET A 543 10.33 19.76 29.98
CA MET A 543 8.92 19.84 30.30
C MET A 543 8.72 19.96 31.83
N ASN A 544 8.74 21.18 32.35
CA ASN A 544 8.38 21.47 33.73
C ASN A 544 7.00 22.18 33.80
N PRO A 545 6.02 21.66 34.55
CA PRO A 545 4.72 22.32 34.73
C PRO A 545 4.78 23.70 35.39
N GLN A 546 5.90 24.06 36.03
CA GLN A 546 6.15 25.41 36.53
C GLN A 546 6.69 26.32 35.40
N LYS A 547 5.76 26.94 34.65
CA LYS A 547 5.94 27.98 33.60
C LYS A 547 7.39 28.27 33.18
N ASP A 548 7.96 27.35 32.41
CA ASP A 548 9.21 27.58 31.69
C ASP A 548 8.90 28.06 30.25
N GLN A 549 9.77 28.91 29.69
CA GLN A 549 9.70 29.37 28.31
C GLN A 549 9.70 28.19 27.32
N ASP A 550 10.43 27.10 27.64
CA ASP A 550 10.48 25.89 26.82
C ASP A 550 9.10 25.21 26.68
N SER A 551 8.32 25.10 27.77
CA SER A 551 6.96 24.54 27.71
C SER A 551 6.03 25.40 26.85
N THR A 552 6.23 26.71 26.85
CA THR A 552 5.47 27.65 26.00
C THR A 552 5.78 27.43 24.52
N ILE A 553 7.06 27.24 24.17
CA ILE A 553 7.49 27.00 22.78
C ILE A 553 6.84 25.72 22.23
N LEU A 554 6.84 24.62 23.00
CA LEU A 554 6.23 23.38 22.54
C LEU A 554 4.72 23.51 22.31
N MET A 555 4.02 24.21 23.20
CA MET A 555 2.59 24.48 23.01
C MET A 555 2.35 25.34 21.76
N LYS A 556 3.17 26.37 21.53
CA LYS A 556 3.09 27.20 20.32
C LYS A 556 3.38 26.41 19.04
N GLN A 557 4.31 25.45 19.07
CA GLN A 557 4.56 24.51 17.96
C GLN A 557 3.29 23.71 17.63
N ILE A 558 2.59 23.20 18.65
CA ILE A 558 1.33 22.45 18.48
C ILE A 558 0.20 23.35 17.99
N ASP A 559 0.07 24.55 18.55
CA ASP A 559 -0.96 25.51 18.15
C ASP A 559 -0.76 25.98 16.72
N PHE A 560 0.50 26.15 16.29
CA PHE A 560 0.83 26.43 14.89
C PHE A 560 0.39 25.27 13.97
N MET A 561 0.71 24.02 14.31
CA MET A 561 0.25 22.84 13.56
C MET A 561 -1.28 22.75 13.50
N ASN A 562 -1.96 22.95 14.63
CA ASN A 562 -3.43 22.96 14.71
C ASN A 562 -4.07 24.02 13.81
N ARG A 563 -3.54 25.26 13.83
CA ARG A 563 -4.03 26.36 12.98
C ARG A 563 -3.86 26.04 11.49
N THR A 564 -2.69 25.52 11.12
CA THR A 564 -2.35 25.19 9.72
C THR A 564 -3.21 24.04 9.20
N LEU A 565 -3.48 23.04 10.04
CA LEU A 565 -4.34 21.92 9.72
C LEU A 565 -5.80 22.33 9.52
N ARG A 566 -6.38 23.12 10.45
CA ARG A 566 -7.76 23.62 10.33
C ARG A 566 -7.99 24.49 9.10
N GLY A 567 -6.95 25.19 8.63
CA GLY A 567 -7.00 25.95 7.39
C GLY A 567 -7.03 25.11 6.11
N GLY A 568 -6.93 23.77 6.19
CA GLY A 568 -6.86 22.88 5.03
C GLY A 568 -5.54 22.98 4.26
N LYS A 569 -4.51 23.60 4.84
CA LYS A 569 -3.25 23.96 4.16
C LYS A 569 -2.10 22.96 4.41
N MET A 570 -2.39 21.77 4.94
CA MET A 570 -1.36 20.85 5.42
C MET A 570 -1.62 19.42 4.97
N THR A 571 -0.72 18.89 4.15
CA THR A 571 -0.73 17.48 3.73
C THR A 571 -0.05 16.57 4.75
N VAL A 572 -0.11 15.26 4.53
CA VAL A 572 0.64 14.26 5.30
C VAL A 572 2.14 14.50 5.24
N VAL A 573 2.64 14.88 4.07
CA VAL A 573 4.04 15.20 3.82
C VAL A 573 4.44 16.46 4.57
N ASP A 574 3.59 17.48 4.56
CA ASP A 574 3.82 18.71 5.31
C ASP A 574 3.94 18.45 6.82
N TYR A 575 3.06 17.61 7.38
CA TYR A 575 3.13 17.21 8.78
C TYR A 575 4.42 16.48 9.13
N ARG A 576 4.83 15.52 8.29
CA ARG A 576 6.08 14.80 8.45
C ARG A 576 7.27 15.76 8.55
N ASP A 577 7.37 16.69 7.61
CA ASP A 577 8.50 17.62 7.54
C ASP A 577 8.51 18.60 8.72
N VAL A 578 7.34 19.06 9.19
CA VAL A 578 7.26 20.02 10.31
C VAL A 578 7.67 19.37 11.62
N ILE A 579 7.22 18.15 11.91
CA ILE A 579 7.65 17.43 13.10
C ILE A 579 9.15 17.16 13.06
N GLU A 580 9.70 16.85 11.89
CA GLU A 580 11.15 16.67 11.73
C GLU A 580 11.93 17.93 12.09
N VAL A 581 11.52 19.09 11.57
CA VAL A 581 12.12 20.39 11.88
C VAL A 581 11.99 20.71 13.38
N PHE A 582 10.84 20.47 13.99
CA PHE A 582 10.66 20.72 15.42
C PHE A 582 11.51 19.77 16.28
N ALA A 583 11.61 18.48 15.92
CA ALA A 583 12.51 17.56 16.60
C ALA A 583 13.97 18.05 16.51
N HIS A 584 14.40 18.52 15.33
CA HIS A 584 15.75 19.06 15.16
C HIS A 584 16.00 20.32 16.00
N TYR A 585 15.03 21.22 16.12
CA TYR A 585 15.10 22.35 17.06
C TYR A 585 15.40 21.88 18.50
N TRP A 586 14.67 20.89 19.03
CA TRP A 586 14.89 20.39 20.39
C TRP A 586 16.24 19.69 20.56
N LYS A 587 16.75 19.07 19.49
CA LYS A 587 18.13 18.58 19.45
C LYS A 587 19.11 19.74 19.67
N GLN A 588 18.98 20.83 18.90
CA GLN A 588 19.87 21.99 18.99
C GLN A 588 19.71 22.77 20.30
N ARG A 589 18.51 22.78 20.88
CA ARG A 589 18.24 23.33 22.22
C ARG A 589 19.09 22.63 23.29
N ASN A 590 19.22 21.30 23.23
CA ASN A 590 20.10 20.52 24.10
C ASN A 590 21.59 20.75 23.77
N GLU A 591 21.96 20.61 22.50
CA GLU A 591 23.39 20.57 22.08
C GLU A 591 24.04 21.95 22.04
N SER A 592 23.32 22.98 21.62
CA SER A 592 23.87 24.33 21.41
C SER A 592 23.60 25.23 22.61
N ILE A 593 22.34 25.42 22.99
CA ILE A 593 21.91 26.44 23.96
C ILE A 593 22.37 26.10 25.39
N ASP A 594 22.17 24.87 25.87
CA ASP A 594 22.61 24.48 27.22
C ASP A 594 24.13 24.35 27.34
N SER A 595 24.81 23.99 26.25
CA SER A 595 26.28 23.83 26.23
C SER A 595 27.06 25.13 26.43
N LEU A 596 26.43 26.30 26.25
CA LEU A 596 27.10 27.60 26.34
C LEU A 596 27.73 27.85 27.72
N LEU A 597 27.03 27.47 28.80
CA LEU A 597 27.58 27.60 30.17
C LEU A 597 28.83 26.73 30.35
N ALA A 598 28.85 25.53 29.78
CA ALA A 598 29.95 24.58 29.96
C ALA A 598 31.26 25.05 29.29
N LYS A 599 31.20 25.99 28.35
CA LYS A 599 32.37 26.57 27.67
C LYS A 599 32.98 27.74 28.42
N LEU A 600 32.24 28.34 29.36
CA LEU A 600 32.66 29.55 30.04
C LEU A 600 33.42 29.23 31.34
N PRO A 601 34.39 30.07 31.71
CA PRO A 601 35.14 29.90 32.94
C PRO A 601 34.25 30.15 34.17
N GLY A 602 34.00 29.10 34.95
CA GLY A 602 33.24 29.18 36.21
C GLY A 602 31.81 29.72 36.06
N ASN A 603 31.22 30.21 37.15
CA ASN A 603 29.84 30.75 37.15
C ASN A 603 29.80 32.28 36.94
N TYR A 604 30.92 32.90 36.56
CA TYR A 604 31.06 34.36 36.48
C TYR A 604 30.11 35.04 35.50
N PHE A 605 29.81 34.35 34.39
CA PHE A 605 28.99 34.89 33.30
C PHE A 605 27.60 34.25 33.24
N GLN A 606 27.15 33.61 34.33
CA GLN A 606 25.87 32.90 34.34
C GLN A 606 24.70 33.79 33.92
N ARG A 607 24.64 35.04 34.43
CA ARG A 607 23.59 36.01 34.03
C ARG A 607 23.64 36.31 32.54
N ASP A 608 24.84 36.45 31.97
CA ASP A 608 24.99 36.77 30.55
C ASP A 608 24.50 35.63 29.67
N VAL A 609 24.79 34.39 30.06
CA VAL A 609 24.32 33.22 29.34
C VAL A 609 22.81 33.05 29.47
N GLU A 610 22.24 33.23 30.65
CA GLU A 610 20.79 33.14 30.83
C GLU A 610 20.03 34.21 30.02
N GLU A 611 20.60 35.40 29.87
CA GLU A 611 20.04 36.43 28.98
C GLU A 611 20.12 36.02 27.50
N ILE A 612 21.28 35.51 27.04
CA ILE A 612 21.43 34.97 25.68
C ILE A 612 20.42 33.84 25.42
N LYS A 613 20.26 32.91 26.38
CA LYS A 613 19.28 31.84 26.30
C LYS A 613 17.87 32.41 26.16
N SER A 614 17.49 33.35 27.02
CA SER A 614 16.17 33.98 26.96
C SER A 614 15.92 34.66 25.61
N LEU A 615 16.92 35.36 25.05
CA LEU A 615 16.80 35.99 23.73
C LEU A 615 16.59 34.95 22.61
N LEU A 616 17.32 33.84 22.64
CA LEU A 616 17.16 32.75 21.66
C LEU A 616 15.78 32.08 21.77
N LEU A 617 15.31 31.82 23.00
CA LEU A 617 13.99 31.23 23.25
C LEU A 617 12.85 32.17 22.86
N GLN A 618 13.01 33.47 23.11
CA GLN A 618 12.06 34.50 22.68
C GLN A 618 11.94 34.54 21.16
N CYS A 619 13.06 34.47 20.43
CA CYS A 619 13.07 34.52 18.96
C CYS A 619 12.18 33.45 18.33
N ILE A 620 12.34 32.19 18.76
CA ILE A 620 11.53 31.08 18.25
C ILE A 620 10.08 31.17 18.74
N ALA A 621 9.86 31.60 19.99
CA ALA A 621 8.51 31.75 20.54
C ALA A 621 7.71 32.82 19.79
N GLU A 622 8.34 33.93 19.39
CA GLU A 622 7.70 34.99 18.61
C GLU A 622 7.44 34.56 17.17
N ALA A 623 8.38 33.86 16.54
CA ALA A 623 8.20 33.32 15.19
C ALA A 623 7.00 32.37 15.10
N LEU A 624 6.76 31.54 16.13
CA LEU A 624 5.62 30.62 16.19
C LEU A 624 4.27 31.33 16.39
N ASP A 625 4.26 32.55 16.92
CA ASP A 625 3.04 33.34 17.09
C ASP A 625 2.57 33.96 15.76
N LYS A 626 3.51 34.23 14.83
CA LYS A 626 3.23 34.82 13.52
C LYS A 626 2.27 33.97 12.68
N LYS A 627 1.33 34.62 12.01
CA LYS A 627 0.38 34.04 11.05
C LYS A 627 1.00 33.97 9.65
N VAL A 628 2.06 33.18 9.54
CA VAL A 628 2.81 32.96 8.29
C VAL A 628 2.47 31.62 7.65
N GLU A 629 2.87 31.44 6.39
CA GLU A 629 2.74 30.16 5.72
C GLU A 629 3.72 29.12 6.27
N LEU A 630 3.35 27.84 6.11
CA LEU A 630 4.15 26.71 6.59
C LEU A 630 5.57 26.72 6.03
N ALA A 631 5.71 27.01 4.74
CA ALA A 631 7.00 27.05 4.06
C ALA A 631 7.92 28.14 4.63
N GLU A 632 7.35 29.27 5.03
CA GLU A 632 8.10 30.39 5.62
C GLU A 632 8.60 30.01 7.01
N LEU A 633 7.76 29.43 7.86
CA LEU A 633 8.19 28.96 9.19
C LEU A 633 9.25 27.85 9.09
N LYS A 634 9.08 26.88 8.17
CA LYS A 634 10.11 25.85 7.92
C LYS A 634 11.47 26.50 7.58
N THR A 635 11.46 27.48 6.69
CA THR A 635 12.68 28.20 6.27
C THR A 635 13.29 28.98 7.43
N PHE A 636 12.46 29.59 8.29
CA PHE A 636 12.90 30.26 9.49
C PHE A 636 13.58 29.31 10.48
N CYS A 637 12.97 28.16 10.77
CA CYS A 637 13.56 27.17 11.67
C CYS A 637 14.93 26.70 11.18
N LEU A 638 15.10 26.45 9.87
CA LEU A 638 16.40 26.11 9.28
C LEU A 638 17.44 27.25 9.43
N ALA A 639 17.02 28.50 9.26
CA ALA A 639 17.91 29.66 9.48
C ALA A 639 18.29 29.79 10.97
N PHE A 640 17.35 29.56 11.88
CA PHE A 640 17.58 29.56 13.32
C PHE A 640 18.51 28.43 13.76
N GLU A 641 18.38 27.23 13.18
CA GLU A 641 19.31 26.12 13.42
C GLU A 641 20.72 26.48 12.96
N SER A 642 20.86 27.12 11.79
CA SER A 642 22.15 27.61 11.33
C SER A 642 22.75 28.63 12.30
N LEU A 643 21.93 29.54 12.83
CA LEU A 643 22.35 30.47 13.89
C LEU A 643 22.89 29.73 15.12
N LEU A 644 22.13 28.76 15.65
CA LEU A 644 22.55 27.98 16.83
C LEU A 644 23.86 27.23 16.59
N SER A 645 24.03 26.64 15.41
CA SER A 645 25.26 25.95 15.03
C SER A 645 26.47 26.88 14.97
N GLU A 646 26.32 28.10 14.44
CA GLU A 646 27.39 29.09 14.39
C GLU A 646 27.76 29.59 15.81
N LEU A 647 26.77 29.84 16.67
CA LEU A 647 27.03 30.20 18.08
C LEU A 647 27.73 29.08 18.85
N HIS A 648 27.36 27.82 18.59
CA HIS A 648 28.01 26.68 19.23
C HIS A 648 29.49 26.55 18.82
N LYS A 649 29.92 27.05 17.66
CA LYS A 649 31.34 26.95 17.25
C LYS A 649 32.25 27.96 17.95
N LEU A 650 31.70 28.93 18.68
CA LEU A 650 32.49 29.96 19.36
C LEU A 650 33.33 29.33 20.50
N PRO A 651 34.63 29.66 20.59
CA PRO A 651 35.52 29.14 21.64
C PRO A 651 35.24 29.74 23.03
N LEU A 652 34.60 30.92 23.08
CA LEU A 652 34.24 31.65 24.31
C LEU A 652 35.41 31.81 25.31
N ASP A 653 36.59 32.11 24.77
CA ASP A 653 37.75 32.47 25.57
C ASP A 653 37.58 33.85 26.22
N TRP A 654 37.91 33.94 27.51
CA TRP A 654 37.82 35.21 28.23
C TRP A 654 39.09 36.04 28.03
N PHE A 655 38.99 37.04 27.16
CA PHE A 655 40.04 38.01 26.89
C PHE A 655 39.84 39.32 27.66
N VAL A 656 40.92 39.82 28.25
CA VAL A 656 40.93 41.03 29.07
C VAL A 656 42.07 41.97 28.69
N ARG A 657 41.84 43.27 28.88
CA ARG A 657 42.87 44.32 28.80
C ARG A 657 42.96 44.97 30.17
N LEU A 658 44.14 44.95 30.77
CA LEU A 658 44.34 45.53 32.10
C LEU A 658 44.39 47.06 32.02
N PRO A 659 43.76 47.79 32.97
CA PRO A 659 43.76 49.26 32.98
C PRO A 659 45.15 49.89 33.12
N SER A 660 46.09 49.17 33.75
CA SER A 660 47.45 49.64 33.99
C SER A 660 48.46 48.53 33.73
N ILE A 661 49.52 48.88 33.00
CA ILE A 661 50.64 47.98 32.69
C ILE A 661 51.42 47.57 33.96
N LYS A 662 51.33 48.39 35.01
CA LYS A 662 52.09 48.25 36.26
C LYS A 662 51.97 46.87 36.89
N TYR A 663 50.78 46.27 36.83
CA TYR A 663 50.48 44.99 37.50
C TYR A 663 50.55 43.77 36.58
N ASN A 664 50.77 43.95 35.27
CA ASN A 664 50.74 42.86 34.28
C ASN A 664 51.66 41.69 34.66
N HIS A 665 52.89 41.98 35.11
CA HIS A 665 53.88 40.98 35.49
C HIS A 665 53.37 40.07 36.62
N ILE A 666 52.63 40.62 37.59
CA ILE A 666 52.07 39.87 38.73
C ILE A 666 51.05 38.84 38.24
N PHE A 667 50.16 39.23 37.33
CA PHE A 667 49.15 38.32 36.76
C PHE A 667 49.78 37.21 35.92
N THR A 668 50.84 37.52 35.16
CA THR A 668 51.53 36.53 34.32
C THR A 668 52.41 35.57 35.13
N GLU A 669 53.17 36.06 36.12
CA GLU A 669 54.02 35.23 36.98
C GLU A 669 53.19 34.28 37.85
N ARG A 670 52.04 34.74 38.34
CA ARG A 670 51.08 33.88 39.09
C ARG A 670 50.20 33.01 38.19
N GLN A 671 50.47 32.99 36.88
CA GLN A 671 49.76 32.20 35.88
C GLN A 671 48.24 32.43 35.82
N ALA A 672 47.77 33.61 36.25
CA ALA A 672 46.35 33.99 36.13
C ALA A 672 46.01 34.40 34.69
N LEU A 673 46.96 35.05 34.00
CA LEU A 673 46.83 35.53 32.62
C LEU A 673 47.94 34.98 31.72
N THR A 674 47.63 34.82 30.42
CA THR A 674 48.61 34.58 29.36
C THR A 674 48.56 35.72 28.36
N ALA A 675 49.71 36.31 28.03
CA ALA A 675 49.79 37.39 27.06
C ALA A 675 49.40 36.91 25.66
N VAL A 676 48.66 37.75 24.95
CA VAL A 676 48.23 37.58 23.55
C VAL A 676 48.61 38.87 22.81
N GLU A 677 48.31 38.96 21.52
CA GLU A 677 48.60 40.13 20.69
C GLU A 677 47.97 41.44 21.19
N ASN A 678 48.52 42.57 20.74
CA ASN A 678 47.97 43.91 20.97
C ASN A 678 47.73 44.32 22.43
N ARG A 679 48.52 43.84 23.41
CA ARG A 679 48.30 44.10 24.86
C ARG A 679 47.00 43.48 25.41
N CYS A 680 46.52 42.43 24.75
CA CYS A 680 45.43 41.58 25.21
C CYS A 680 45.98 40.43 26.07
N PHE A 681 45.18 39.94 27.02
CA PHE A 681 45.50 38.77 27.82
C PHE A 681 44.34 37.77 27.78
N ARG A 682 44.67 36.48 27.69
CA ARG A 682 43.71 35.38 27.91
C ARG A 682 43.71 34.99 29.38
N VAL A 683 42.54 34.92 30.00
CA VAL A 683 42.39 34.43 31.37
C VAL A 683 42.60 32.91 31.38
N LYS A 684 43.59 32.45 32.16
CA LYS A 684 43.93 31.02 32.29
C LYS A 684 43.32 30.41 33.54
N ASP A 685 43.33 31.15 34.65
CA ASP A 685 42.75 30.75 35.93
C ASP A 685 41.79 31.87 36.39
N PRO A 686 40.48 31.70 36.19
CA PRO A 686 39.46 32.71 36.46
C PRO A 686 39.38 33.13 37.93
N ASP A 687 39.52 32.17 38.84
CA ASP A 687 39.42 32.41 40.29
C ASP A 687 40.64 33.20 40.78
N LYS A 688 41.84 32.80 40.32
CA LYS A 688 43.06 33.54 40.62
C LYS A 688 43.05 34.93 39.98
N PHE A 689 42.57 35.04 38.74
CA PHE A 689 42.45 36.31 38.05
C PHE A 689 41.56 37.27 38.82
N LYS A 690 40.35 36.85 39.19
CA LYS A 690 39.43 37.68 39.97
C LYS A 690 40.05 38.14 41.29
N THR A 691 40.62 37.21 42.05
CA THR A 691 41.25 37.52 43.35
C THR A 691 42.35 38.55 43.21
N LEU A 692 43.22 38.41 42.20
CA LEU A 692 44.30 39.37 41.94
C LEU A 692 43.76 40.69 41.41
N TYR A 693 42.71 40.68 40.58
CA TYR A 693 42.11 41.88 40.01
C TYR A 693 41.48 42.76 41.08
N GLU A 694 40.69 42.17 41.98
CA GLU A 694 40.05 42.87 43.10
C GLU A 694 41.05 43.43 44.13
N VAL A 695 42.21 42.77 44.31
CA VAL A 695 43.25 43.21 45.26
C VAL A 695 44.16 44.30 44.67
N LEU A 696 44.48 44.22 43.38
CA LEU A 696 45.49 45.07 42.75
C LEU A 696 44.90 46.32 42.09
N ILE A 697 43.60 46.33 41.84
CA ILE A 697 42.91 47.39 41.11
C ILE A 697 41.71 47.86 41.93
N ASP A 698 41.91 48.93 42.71
CA ASP A 698 40.88 49.53 43.55
C ASP A 698 39.67 49.99 42.72
N GLU A 699 38.46 49.71 43.23
CA GLU A 699 37.15 50.12 42.67
C GLU A 699 36.85 49.67 41.22
N ALA A 700 37.66 48.80 40.61
CA ALA A 700 37.42 48.35 39.25
C ALA A 700 36.40 47.20 39.19
N GLN A 701 35.40 47.35 38.32
CA GLN A 701 34.51 46.25 37.96
C GLN A 701 35.27 45.19 37.18
N LEU A 702 34.92 43.93 37.40
CA LEU A 702 35.47 42.81 36.65
C LEU A 702 35.27 43.04 35.13
N PRO A 703 36.29 42.84 34.29
CA PRO A 703 36.15 43.05 32.86
C PRO A 703 35.05 42.16 32.26
N PRO A 704 34.18 42.71 31.40
CA PRO A 704 33.11 41.93 30.79
C PRO A 704 33.67 40.92 29.78
N HIS A 705 32.88 39.89 29.47
CA HIS A 705 33.18 39.00 28.36
C HIS A 705 32.69 39.62 27.05
N TYR A 706 33.56 40.39 26.37
CA TYR A 706 33.19 41.15 25.18
C TYR A 706 32.56 40.33 24.05
N THR A 707 32.98 39.06 23.82
CA THR A 707 32.28 38.17 22.88
C THR A 707 30.81 37.94 23.25
N LEU A 708 30.50 37.70 24.53
CA LEU A 708 29.13 37.54 25.00
C LEU A 708 28.34 38.83 24.85
N VAL A 709 28.96 39.98 25.14
CA VAL A 709 28.34 41.31 24.93
C VAL A 709 28.00 41.52 23.45
N ALA A 710 28.91 41.20 22.54
CA ALA A 710 28.67 41.29 21.10
C ALA A 710 27.53 40.37 20.64
N VAL A 711 27.52 39.10 21.10
CA VAL A 711 26.47 38.12 20.78
C VAL A 711 25.12 38.59 21.31
N LYS A 712 25.04 39.10 22.55
CA LYS A 712 23.80 39.68 23.10
C LYS A 712 23.28 40.82 22.24
N SER A 713 24.14 41.76 21.87
CA SER A 713 23.76 42.89 21.02
C SER A 713 23.24 42.43 19.66
N GLN A 714 23.90 41.45 19.02
CA GLN A 714 23.44 40.86 17.77
C GLN A 714 22.06 40.19 17.91
N LEU A 715 21.85 39.42 18.98
CA LEU A 715 20.57 38.77 19.26
C LEU A 715 19.46 39.79 19.57
N ASN A 716 19.79 40.91 20.22
CA ASN A 716 18.85 42.01 20.44
C ASN A 716 18.39 42.61 19.11
N TYR A 717 19.28 42.86 18.16
CA TYR A 717 18.87 43.32 16.82
C TYR A 717 17.98 42.29 16.10
N ILE A 718 18.32 41.00 16.19
CA ILE A 718 17.52 39.91 15.62
C ILE A 718 16.11 39.91 16.22
N ASN A 719 15.98 39.95 17.55
CA ASN A 719 14.67 39.95 18.21
C ASN A 719 13.87 41.23 17.96
N ASN A 720 14.53 42.38 17.96
CA ASN A 720 13.86 43.66 17.66
C ASN A 720 13.24 43.66 16.26
N MET A 721 13.93 43.06 15.27
CA MET A 721 13.40 42.91 13.92
C MET A 721 12.14 42.03 13.86
N MET A 722 12.05 41.01 14.72
CA MET A 722 10.90 40.11 14.79
C MET A 722 9.63 40.82 15.31
N VAL A 723 9.77 41.86 16.13
CA VAL A 723 8.64 42.63 16.69
C VAL A 723 8.42 44.00 16.04
N GLN A 724 9.33 44.43 15.16
CA GLN A 724 9.29 45.74 14.52
C GLN A 724 8.06 45.90 13.62
N LYS A 725 7.29 46.97 13.86
CA LYS A 725 6.03 47.23 13.15
C LYS A 725 6.18 48.00 11.84
N HIS A 726 7.23 48.81 11.70
CA HIS A 726 7.42 49.70 10.55
C HIS A 726 8.88 49.73 10.08
N TRP A 727 9.10 49.88 8.78
CA TRP A 727 10.41 50.11 8.17
C TRP A 727 10.90 51.52 8.50
N SER A 728 12.17 51.82 8.21
CA SER A 728 12.71 53.19 8.37
C SER A 728 11.94 54.23 7.53
N SER A 729 11.34 53.78 6.42
CA SER A 729 10.46 54.58 5.56
C SER A 729 9.07 54.87 6.15
N GLY A 730 8.72 54.30 7.30
CA GLY A 730 7.40 54.39 7.93
C GLY A 730 6.37 53.40 7.38
N ARG A 731 6.69 52.60 6.36
CA ARG A 731 5.80 51.55 5.84
C ARG A 731 5.65 50.41 6.85
N GLU A 732 4.44 49.89 7.02
CA GLU A 732 4.18 48.74 7.89
C GLU A 732 4.90 47.47 7.41
N LEU A 733 5.41 46.68 8.35
CA LEU A 733 5.89 45.32 8.09
C LEU A 733 4.76 44.33 8.30
N THR A 734 4.57 43.44 7.33
CA THR A 734 3.75 42.26 7.56
C THR A 734 4.48 41.28 8.48
N GLU A 735 3.75 40.35 9.10
CA GLU A 735 4.37 39.29 9.90
C GLU A 735 5.31 38.39 9.08
N SER A 736 5.05 38.24 7.77
CA SER A 736 5.96 37.57 6.82
C SER A 736 7.24 38.37 6.59
N ASP A 737 7.13 39.70 6.45
CA ASP A 737 8.30 40.58 6.31
C ASP A 737 9.19 40.55 7.56
N GLN A 738 8.59 40.58 8.75
CA GLN A 738 9.31 40.46 10.02
C GLN A 738 10.09 39.14 10.09
N LEU A 739 9.46 38.02 9.73
CA LEU A 739 10.09 36.71 9.72
C LEU A 739 11.28 36.67 8.74
N LYS A 740 11.07 37.12 7.49
CA LYS A 740 12.10 37.13 6.44
C LYS A 740 13.25 38.08 6.76
N ALA A 741 12.96 39.27 7.26
CA ALA A 741 13.96 40.23 7.69
C ALA A 741 14.81 39.69 8.84
N THR A 742 14.18 39.04 9.82
CA THR A 742 14.89 38.38 10.92
C THR A 742 15.82 37.28 10.41
N MET A 743 15.37 36.44 9.48
CA MET A 743 16.26 35.45 8.83
C MET A 743 17.44 36.11 8.11
N GLY A 744 17.23 37.30 7.52
CA GLY A 744 18.28 38.12 6.93
C GLY A 744 19.37 38.48 7.94
N LEU A 745 18.98 38.95 9.13
CA LEU A 745 19.91 39.25 10.22
C LEU A 745 20.60 38.00 10.78
N MET A 746 19.89 36.89 10.94
CA MET A 746 20.50 35.62 11.38
C MET A 746 21.64 35.17 10.45
N LYS A 747 21.50 35.41 9.13
CA LYS A 747 22.55 35.09 8.15
C LYS A 747 23.82 35.93 8.31
N LEU A 748 23.74 37.11 8.94
CA LEU A 748 24.90 37.96 9.21
C LEU A 748 25.79 37.37 10.32
N ILE A 749 25.24 36.57 11.24
CA ILE A 749 26.01 36.01 12.36
C ILE A 749 27.18 35.17 11.86
N LYS A 750 27.02 34.42 10.76
CA LYS A 750 28.11 33.64 10.16
C LYS A 750 29.35 34.49 9.81
N PHE A 751 29.15 35.76 9.50
CA PHE A 751 30.23 36.71 9.18
C PHE A 751 30.74 37.41 10.43
N SER A 752 29.88 37.62 11.42
CA SER A 752 30.35 38.12 12.70
C SER A 752 31.16 37.08 13.47
N VAL A 753 30.90 35.78 13.31
CA VAL A 753 31.66 34.71 13.99
C VAL A 753 33.15 34.78 13.69
N SER A 754 33.56 35.12 12.45
CA SER A 754 34.98 35.29 12.15
C SER A 754 35.58 36.47 12.92
N HIS A 755 34.89 37.61 12.99
CA HIS A 755 35.32 38.74 13.83
C HIS A 755 35.32 38.41 15.32
N LEU A 756 34.31 37.68 15.81
CA LEU A 756 34.20 37.23 17.20
C LEU A 756 35.41 36.37 17.61
N ASN A 757 35.95 35.55 16.69
CA ASN A 757 37.15 34.75 16.92
C ASN A 757 38.45 35.57 16.91
N GLN A 758 38.44 36.74 16.29
CA GLN A 758 39.59 37.64 16.16
C GLN A 758 39.68 38.70 17.26
N GLN A 759 38.88 38.61 18.34
CA GLN A 759 38.89 39.61 19.43
C GLN A 759 40.30 40.06 19.87
N PRO A 760 41.31 39.17 20.03
CA PRO A 760 42.66 39.58 20.43
C PRO A 760 43.39 40.48 19.42
N GLU A 761 43.05 40.37 18.13
CA GLU A 761 43.66 41.13 17.03
C GLU A 761 43.21 42.61 17.03
N PHE A 762 42.13 42.95 17.73
CA PHE A 762 41.65 44.33 17.80
C PHE A 762 42.43 45.17 18.80
N THR A 763 42.83 46.38 18.38
CA THR A 763 43.54 47.36 19.23
C THR A 763 42.68 47.95 20.35
N SER A 764 41.35 47.94 20.19
CA SER A 764 40.36 48.37 21.19
C SER A 764 39.19 47.39 21.21
N PHE A 765 38.75 47.02 22.42
CA PHE A 765 37.56 46.17 22.57
C PHE A 765 36.25 46.91 22.24
N ASP A 766 36.23 48.25 22.31
CA ASP A 766 35.08 49.03 21.85
C ASP A 766 34.97 48.98 20.31
N ARG A 767 36.11 49.08 19.61
CA ARG A 767 36.17 48.92 18.15
C ARG A 767 35.81 47.50 17.71
N PHE A 768 36.20 46.49 18.49
CA PHE A 768 35.75 45.11 18.29
C PHE A 768 34.24 45.00 18.38
N LEU A 769 33.63 45.55 19.44
CA LEU A 769 32.18 45.53 19.61
C LEU A 769 31.48 46.22 18.44
N GLU A 770 31.91 47.44 18.11
CA GLU A 770 31.39 48.22 16.98
C GLU A 770 31.41 47.40 15.69
N LYS A 771 32.56 46.80 15.33
CA LYS A 771 32.67 45.99 14.11
C LYS A 771 31.80 44.74 14.13
N CYS A 772 31.55 44.17 15.30
CA CYS A 772 30.67 43.01 15.43
C CYS A 772 29.18 43.37 15.35
N THR A 773 28.78 44.60 15.70
CA THR A 773 27.37 45.00 15.82
C THR A 773 26.89 45.97 14.74
N GLU A 774 27.78 46.80 14.17
CA GLU A 774 27.48 47.79 13.12
C GLU A 774 26.71 47.19 11.93
N PRO A 775 27.05 45.99 11.40
CA PRO A 775 26.29 45.40 10.29
C PRO A 775 24.83 45.09 10.65
N PHE A 776 24.54 44.75 11.91
CA PHE A 776 23.18 44.47 12.37
C PHE A 776 22.40 45.76 12.57
N ALA A 777 23.05 46.78 13.14
CA ALA A 777 22.46 48.10 13.33
C ALA A 777 22.10 48.74 11.99
N SER A 778 23.04 48.83 11.05
CA SER A 778 22.80 49.40 9.72
C SER A 778 21.68 48.66 8.99
N VAL A 779 21.73 47.33 8.92
CA VAL A 779 20.69 46.55 8.23
C VAL A 779 19.31 46.73 8.87
N SER A 780 19.20 46.67 10.20
CA SER A 780 17.90 46.77 10.87
C SER A 780 17.31 48.18 10.91
N CYS A 781 18.15 49.20 11.12
CA CYS A 781 17.70 50.57 11.31
C CYS A 781 17.57 51.38 10.02
N GLU A 782 18.34 51.05 8.98
CA GLU A 782 18.42 51.87 7.75
C GLU A 782 17.52 51.32 6.64
N SER A 783 17.22 50.00 6.63
CA SER A 783 16.45 49.36 5.57
C SER A 783 15.03 49.92 5.43
N THR A 784 14.67 50.29 4.21
CA THR A 784 13.39 50.93 3.86
C THR A 784 12.31 49.95 3.38
N SER A 785 12.72 48.72 3.03
CA SER A 785 11.87 47.62 2.57
C SER A 785 12.59 46.26 2.70
N LEU A 786 11.87 45.14 2.49
CA LEU A 786 12.48 43.81 2.51
C LEU A 786 13.52 43.62 1.38
N ALA A 787 13.25 44.13 0.18
CA ALA A 787 14.18 44.03 -0.95
C ALA A 787 15.48 44.81 -0.68
N ASP A 788 15.34 45.99 -0.07
CA ASP A 788 16.46 46.82 0.39
C ASP A 788 17.27 46.09 1.46
N LEU A 789 16.61 45.55 2.48
CA LEU A 789 17.26 44.73 3.52
C LEU A 789 18.04 43.55 2.92
N GLU A 790 17.47 42.83 1.96
CA GLU A 790 18.17 41.72 1.30
C GLU A 790 19.44 42.18 0.56
N VAL A 791 19.39 43.34 -0.08
CA VAL A 791 20.56 43.95 -0.74
C VAL A 791 21.59 44.37 0.30
N THR A 792 21.19 45.09 1.35
CA THR A 792 22.09 45.56 2.41
C THR A 792 22.75 44.41 3.16
N VAL A 793 22.01 43.32 3.40
CA VAL A 793 22.58 42.06 3.93
C VAL A 793 23.62 41.50 2.97
N ARG A 794 23.36 41.42 1.65
CA ARG A 794 24.35 40.92 0.68
C ARG A 794 25.59 41.81 0.61
N VAL A 795 25.42 43.13 0.59
CA VAL A 795 26.52 44.09 0.57
C VAL A 795 27.38 43.97 1.83
N SER A 796 26.74 43.92 3.00
CA SER A 796 27.42 43.73 4.29
C SER A 796 28.24 42.43 4.31
N ARG A 797 27.72 41.36 3.68
CA ARG A 797 28.46 40.09 3.54
C ARG A 797 29.69 40.23 2.65
N ILE A 798 29.60 40.97 1.54
CA ILE A 798 30.72 41.19 0.63
C ILE A 798 31.80 42.03 1.30
N ILE A 799 31.42 43.16 1.92
CA ILE A 799 32.35 44.07 2.59
C ILE A 799 33.11 43.34 3.72
N ASN A 800 32.39 42.58 4.56
CA ASN A 800 33.02 41.81 5.64
C ASN A 800 33.91 40.67 5.12
N SER A 801 33.61 40.10 3.94
CA SER A 801 34.48 39.10 3.31
C SER A 801 35.75 39.68 2.67
N GLN A 802 35.70 40.94 2.20
CA GLN A 802 36.85 41.63 1.61
C GLN A 802 37.78 42.21 2.67
N ALA A 803 37.24 42.75 3.77
CA ALA A 803 38.03 43.19 4.92
C ALA A 803 38.86 42.05 5.55
N MET A 804 38.44 40.79 5.38
CA MET A 804 39.19 39.60 5.79
C MET A 804 40.40 39.31 4.90
N SER A 805 40.41 39.77 3.64
CA SER A 805 41.55 39.61 2.73
C SER A 805 42.61 40.70 2.88
N GLU A 806 42.25 41.87 3.43
CA GLU A 806 43.15 43.02 3.60
C GLU A 806 43.86 43.05 4.97
N ASN A 807 43.51 42.16 5.90
CA ASN A 807 44.16 42.04 7.22
C ASN A 807 45.28 40.99 7.28
N TYR A 808 45.67 40.39 6.15
CA TYR A 808 46.92 39.63 6.04
C TYR A 808 48.01 40.53 5.46
N PRO A 809 49.03 40.94 6.23
CA PRO A 809 50.30 41.38 5.64
C PRO A 809 51.03 40.23 4.94
#